data_AF-D4N309-F1
#
_entry.id   AF-D4N309-F1
#
_cell.length_a   1.000
_cell.length_b   1.000
_cell.length_c   1.000
_cell.angle_alpha   90.00
_cell.angle_beta   90.00
_cell.angle_gamma   90.00
#
_symmetry.space_group_name_H-M   'P 1'
#
loop_
_entity.id
_entity.type
_entity.pdbx_description
1 polymer ?
#
loop_
_entity_poly.entity_id
_entity_poly.type
_entity_poly.pdbx_seq_one_letter_code
_entity_poly.pdbx_strand_id
1 'polypeptide(L)'
;MKGSLMANKDVSKFYKDFRVRQPENKTPKNIWLKVWKWIKIVIVILFLAIGLVGCVQSFTVKSSNKVGSGQELYSKKSDISPNIVTYRYDSTGNFFTLPNKINDKNIIANTYLALKEPNAINELRKRDPNYGAYGSRSFGLQLQMPKNDKAKVLSSHDEDWTNITEKGTSDKSGYIYNVNGNYAYFNLGDEKGNYKTKNYTPLTKFSEILIPNSLSFDTKPKDKDGIIPTDWTKIKEFNYDIVEGKLTGGSSVDEIVLRDIFQILVSNTLQKWASLKTFKDDKVNIFKEALKLNGSENANQIIEKWNQFIRSYEQKSKNKTLLANEDEGRKLLQLFTFVKSVFQQYLSNVNYVKLPSKTNDGSFVYRKSSLSPASNYNSEYWTNTIFNNSAILSQKPISTYKEYWAQGPFYGIFVQPIYLFMDSIIKGLGTTGWSIILALIVVIIIVRLVVFGVSFKSLFSQAKMEEFNQKKAKIESKYAAYKGDRQMMQRKQAEISELYKKEKISPWSQIWPQFIALPILIVVFRVINTSPEIKQATWYSIQLSANSLNRVFSNKEFIYLPIILISVGMQALSQYMPKILNWKKKKSLRVDAYQKAAMKKQNRMSNIISLVFIIFGAFFSAGLQIYWIVGAFILILQHIFVHYFQRTKFFKQKVEPKLTAKAA
;
A
#
# COMPACT_ATOMS: atom_id res chain seq x y z
N MET A 1 -60.09 -16.72 83.69
CA MET A 1 -60.45 -17.67 82.61
C MET A 1 -61.20 -16.89 81.54
N LYS A 2 -60.89 -16.82 80.25
CA LYS A 2 -59.98 -17.47 79.29
C LYS A 2 -59.55 -16.34 78.33
N GLY A 3 -58.36 -16.21 77.76
CA GLY A 3 -57.35 -17.19 77.37
C GLY A 3 -56.92 -16.84 75.94
N SER A 4 -55.65 -16.45 75.78
CA SER A 4 -54.75 -16.62 74.63
C SER A 4 -55.32 -16.68 73.20
N LEU A 5 -54.77 -15.86 72.30
CA LEU A 5 -53.86 -16.37 71.24
C LEU A 5 -53.19 -15.22 70.49
N MET A 6 -51.91 -15.01 70.79
CA MET A 6 -50.96 -14.36 69.88
C MET A 6 -50.84 -15.22 68.62
N ALA A 7 -51.40 -14.76 67.50
CA ALA A 7 -51.15 -15.35 66.19
C ALA A 7 -49.90 -14.70 65.58
N ASN A 8 -48.75 -15.27 65.91
CA ASN A 8 -47.51 -15.12 65.17
C ASN A 8 -47.77 -15.58 63.72
N LYS A 9 -47.86 -14.65 62.77
CA LYS A 9 -47.90 -14.99 61.34
C LYS A 9 -46.50 -14.80 60.78
N ASP A 10 -45.74 -15.89 60.80
CA ASP A 10 -44.66 -16.16 59.86
C ASP A 10 -45.22 -16.06 58.43
N VAL A 11 -45.18 -14.85 57.88
CA VAL A 11 -45.47 -14.63 56.47
C VAL A 11 -44.27 -15.15 55.69
N SER A 12 -44.48 -16.27 54.99
CA SER A 12 -43.57 -16.86 54.02
C SER A 12 -42.80 -15.81 53.23
N LYS A 13 -41.48 -16.01 53.09
CA LYS A 13 -40.54 -15.17 52.32
C LYS A 13 -40.99 -14.91 50.86
N PHE A 14 -41.94 -15.70 50.36
CA PHE A 14 -42.50 -15.65 49.02
C PHE A 14 -43.82 -14.86 48.90
N TYR A 15 -44.42 -14.37 50.00
CA TYR A 15 -45.67 -13.60 49.93
C TYR A 15 -45.52 -12.27 49.17
N LYS A 16 -44.30 -11.71 49.12
CA LYS A 16 -44.01 -10.50 48.35
C LYS A 16 -43.99 -10.71 46.83
N ASP A 17 -43.82 -11.96 46.36
CA ASP A 17 -43.78 -12.29 44.93
C ASP A 17 -45.18 -12.37 44.29
N PHE A 18 -46.24 -12.41 45.10
CA PHE A 18 -47.63 -12.50 44.64
C PHE A 18 -48.37 -11.15 44.54
N ARG A 19 -47.69 -10.02 44.77
CA ARG A 19 -48.29 -8.73 44.38
C ARG A 19 -48.27 -8.62 42.87
N VAL A 20 -49.46 -8.72 42.27
CA VAL A 20 -49.74 -8.23 40.92
C VAL A 20 -49.16 -6.83 40.82
N ARG A 21 -48.12 -6.64 40.00
CA ARG A 21 -47.61 -5.30 39.69
C ARG A 21 -48.81 -4.51 39.17
N GLN A 22 -49.22 -3.46 39.88
CA GLN A 22 -50.24 -2.56 39.36
C GLN A 22 -49.82 -2.12 37.96
N PRO A 23 -50.75 -2.09 36.97
CA PRO A 23 -50.39 -1.73 35.61
C PRO A 23 -49.71 -0.36 35.64
N GLU A 24 -48.45 -0.31 35.19
CA GLU A 24 -47.70 0.95 35.03
C GLU A 24 -48.62 1.95 34.31
N ASN A 25 -48.97 3.05 34.98
CA ASN A 25 -49.79 4.09 34.40
C ASN A 25 -49.14 4.54 33.08
N LYS A 26 -49.76 4.18 31.94
CA LYS A 26 -49.26 4.42 30.58
C LYS A 26 -49.44 5.88 30.22
N THR A 27 -48.73 6.78 30.91
CA THR A 27 -48.66 8.18 30.49
C THR A 27 -47.98 8.25 29.10
N PRO A 28 -48.40 9.15 28.20
CA PRO A 28 -47.80 9.31 26.87
C PRO A 28 -46.27 9.47 26.93
N LYS A 29 -45.78 10.12 28.00
CA LYS A 29 -44.35 10.29 28.31
C LYS A 29 -43.62 8.96 28.55
N ASN A 30 -44.24 8.01 29.25
CA ASN A 30 -43.67 6.68 29.50
C ASN A 30 -43.67 5.80 28.24
N ILE A 31 -44.69 5.94 27.38
CA ILE A 31 -44.73 5.29 26.07
C ILE A 31 -43.63 5.87 25.17
N TRP A 32 -43.52 7.20 25.08
CA TRP A 32 -42.49 7.87 24.29
C TRP A 32 -41.08 7.53 24.76
N LEU A 33 -40.84 7.42 26.08
CA LEU A 33 -39.56 6.95 26.62
C LEU A 33 -39.25 5.49 26.23
N LYS A 34 -40.25 4.60 26.17
CA LYS A 34 -40.09 3.22 25.69
C LYS A 34 -39.82 3.19 24.19
N VAL A 35 -40.55 3.97 23.39
CA VAL A 35 -40.34 4.11 21.94
C VAL A 35 -38.93 4.66 21.66
N TRP A 36 -38.52 5.72 22.36
CA TRP A 36 -37.19 6.32 22.23
C TRP A 36 -36.07 5.36 22.65
N LYS A 37 -36.30 4.52 23.68
CA LYS A 37 -35.37 3.43 24.03
C LYS A 37 -35.22 2.43 22.89
N TRP A 38 -36.32 2.00 22.28
CA TRP A 38 -36.29 1.09 21.12
C TRP A 38 -35.63 1.72 19.90
N ILE A 39 -35.95 2.98 19.58
CA ILE A 39 -35.30 3.73 18.50
C ILE A 39 -33.78 3.79 18.72
N LYS A 40 -33.32 4.09 19.95
CA LYS A 40 -31.89 4.07 20.27
C LYS A 40 -31.26 2.70 20.06
N ILE A 41 -31.93 1.63 20.48
CA ILE A 41 -31.44 0.26 20.29
C ILE A 41 -31.32 -0.05 18.80
N VAL A 42 -32.36 0.26 18.02
CA VAL A 42 -32.37 0.04 16.56
C VAL A 42 -31.26 0.83 15.87
N ILE A 43 -31.09 2.12 16.20
CA ILE A 43 -30.02 2.97 15.64
C ILE A 43 -28.65 2.35 15.94
N VAL A 44 -28.41 1.89 17.17
CA VAL A 44 -27.11 1.32 17.53
C VAL A 44 -26.88 -0.03 16.86
N ILE A 45 -27.90 -0.89 16.77
CA ILE A 45 -27.82 -2.17 16.04
C ILE A 45 -27.52 -1.90 14.56
N LEU A 46 -28.21 -0.95 13.94
CA LEU A 46 -27.99 -0.56 12.55
C LEU A 46 -26.56 -0.04 12.34
N PHE A 47 -26.09 0.85 13.22
CA PHE A 47 -24.72 1.37 13.19
C PHE A 47 -23.68 0.25 13.33
N LEU A 48 -23.91 -0.71 14.23
CA LEU A 48 -23.04 -1.88 14.41
C LEU A 48 -23.08 -2.81 13.20
N ALA A 49 -24.25 -3.05 12.61
CA ALA A 49 -24.40 -3.88 11.43
C ALA A 49 -23.67 -3.26 10.23
N ILE A 50 -23.85 -1.96 9.99
CA ILE A 50 -23.13 -1.21 8.95
C ILE A 50 -21.62 -1.27 9.21
N GLY A 51 -21.21 -1.08 10.47
CA GLY A 51 -19.83 -1.24 10.91
C GLY A 51 -19.26 -2.61 10.52
N LEU A 52 -19.92 -3.70 10.94
CA LEU A 52 -19.47 -5.08 10.70
C LEU A 52 -19.46 -5.48 9.22
N VAL A 53 -20.48 -5.12 8.45
CA VAL A 53 -20.51 -5.36 6.99
C VAL A 53 -19.36 -4.60 6.33
N GLY A 54 -19.19 -3.33 6.72
CA GLY A 54 -18.05 -2.50 6.32
C GLY A 54 -16.70 -3.10 6.69
N CYS A 55 -16.58 -3.74 7.86
CA CYS A 55 -15.38 -4.46 8.28
C CYS A 55 -15.01 -5.56 7.27
N VAL A 56 -15.96 -6.45 6.95
CA VAL A 56 -15.72 -7.61 6.08
C VAL A 56 -15.44 -7.17 4.64
N GLN A 57 -16.21 -6.22 4.11
CA GLN A 57 -15.91 -5.59 2.82
C GLN A 57 -14.53 -4.93 2.84
N SER A 58 -14.12 -4.40 3.99
CA SER A 58 -12.83 -3.75 4.14
C SER A 58 -11.61 -4.70 4.15
N PHE A 59 -11.82 -6.01 4.21
CA PHE A 59 -10.74 -6.99 4.06
C PHE A 59 -10.72 -7.65 2.67
N THR A 60 -11.80 -7.56 1.90
CA THR A 60 -11.91 -8.21 0.58
C THR A 60 -11.50 -7.32 -0.59
N VAL A 61 -11.58 -5.98 -0.46
CA VAL A 61 -11.12 -5.09 -1.56
C VAL A 61 -9.59 -5.07 -1.61
N LYS A 62 -9.04 -5.49 -2.75
CA LYS A 62 -7.62 -5.40 -3.11
C LYS A 62 -7.13 -3.95 -2.99
N SER A 63 -6.03 -3.75 -2.26
CA SER A 63 -5.38 -2.46 -2.09
C SER A 63 -3.96 -2.48 -2.67
N SER A 64 -3.42 -1.30 -2.97
CA SER A 64 -2.08 -1.11 -3.51
C SER A 64 -1.39 -0.01 -2.75
N ASN A 65 -0.09 -0.16 -2.48
CA ASN A 65 0.73 0.91 -1.90
C ASN A 65 1.20 1.93 -2.94
N LYS A 66 0.86 1.74 -4.22
CA LYS A 66 1.15 2.68 -5.32
C LYS A 66 -0.03 3.61 -5.55
N VAL A 67 0.28 4.89 -5.77
CA VAL A 67 -0.68 5.85 -6.32
C VAL A 67 -1.08 5.42 -7.72
N GLY A 68 -2.36 5.61 -8.05
CA GLY A 68 -2.93 5.24 -9.33
C GLY A 68 -3.32 3.78 -9.44
N SER A 69 -3.27 3.03 -8.34
CA SER A 69 -3.39 1.57 -8.34
C SER A 69 -4.36 1.09 -7.26
N GLY A 70 -5.22 0.15 -7.62
CA GLY A 70 -6.27 -0.36 -6.73
C GLY A 70 -7.29 0.71 -6.33
N GLN A 71 -7.96 0.50 -5.21
CA GLN A 71 -8.95 1.45 -4.69
C GLN A 71 -8.29 2.70 -4.10
N GLU A 72 -8.78 3.87 -4.50
CA GLU A 72 -8.27 5.16 -4.04
C GLU A 72 -9.38 6.14 -3.72
N LEU A 73 -9.17 6.95 -2.68
CA LEU A 73 -10.08 8.01 -2.29
C LEU A 73 -9.54 9.34 -2.78
N TYR A 74 -10.40 10.13 -3.39
CA TYR A 74 -10.09 11.44 -3.94
C TYR A 74 -11.14 12.45 -3.48
N SER A 75 -10.72 13.67 -3.16
CA SER A 75 -11.68 14.73 -2.82
C SER A 75 -12.38 15.31 -4.05
N LYS A 76 -11.74 15.24 -5.21
CA LYS A 76 -12.25 15.74 -6.49
C LYS A 76 -11.82 14.84 -7.63
N LYS A 77 -12.64 14.74 -8.68
CA LYS A 77 -12.24 14.07 -9.94
C LYS A 77 -10.98 14.67 -10.56
N SER A 78 -10.74 15.97 -10.34
CA SER A 78 -9.54 16.66 -10.78
C SER A 78 -8.25 16.16 -10.13
N ASP A 79 -8.36 15.48 -8.99
CA ASP A 79 -7.19 15.07 -8.22
C ASP A 79 -6.80 13.63 -8.57
N ILE A 80 -7.59 12.93 -9.40
CA ILE A 80 -7.33 11.53 -9.78
C ILE A 80 -6.00 11.44 -10.52
N SER A 81 -5.05 10.75 -9.91
CA SER A 81 -3.71 10.54 -10.45
C SER A 81 -3.58 9.15 -11.06
N PRO A 82 -2.92 9.01 -12.22
CA PRO A 82 -2.71 7.72 -12.87
C PRO A 82 -1.65 6.90 -12.13
N ASN A 83 -1.57 5.60 -12.45
CA ASN A 83 -0.42 4.79 -12.04
C ASN A 83 0.79 5.18 -12.89
N ILE A 84 1.91 5.52 -12.29
CA ILE A 84 3.17 5.72 -13.00
C ILE A 84 4.08 4.49 -12.83
N VAL A 85 4.70 4.11 -13.93
CA VAL A 85 5.65 3.03 -14.02
C VAL A 85 7.00 3.64 -14.26
N THR A 86 7.88 3.45 -13.28
CA THR A 86 9.19 4.09 -13.27
C THR A 86 10.25 3.08 -13.66
N TYR A 87 10.96 3.35 -14.75
CA TYR A 87 12.19 2.65 -15.12
C TYR A 87 13.39 3.43 -14.60
N ARG A 88 14.32 2.72 -13.97
CA ARG A 88 15.55 3.30 -13.43
C ARG A 88 16.74 2.82 -14.25
N TYR A 89 17.63 3.74 -14.60
CA TYR A 89 18.87 3.40 -15.28
C TYR A 89 19.80 2.63 -14.34
N ASP A 90 20.17 1.41 -14.73
CA ASP A 90 21.18 0.62 -14.06
C ASP A 90 22.57 1.05 -14.49
N SER A 91 23.35 1.64 -13.57
CA SER A 91 24.75 1.99 -13.83
C SER A 91 25.64 0.76 -14.00
N THR A 92 25.26 -0.40 -13.45
CA THR A 92 26.04 -1.65 -13.56
C THR A 92 25.73 -2.36 -14.87
N GLY A 93 24.45 -2.54 -15.18
CA GLY A 93 23.99 -3.15 -16.43
C GLY A 93 24.04 -2.21 -17.65
N ASN A 94 24.09 -0.89 -17.43
CA ASN A 94 23.98 0.15 -18.45
C ASN A 94 22.67 0.08 -19.27
N PHE A 95 21.53 -0.19 -18.63
CA PHE A 95 20.21 -0.20 -19.27
C PHE A 95 19.11 0.20 -18.29
N PHE A 96 17.96 0.62 -18.82
CA PHE A 96 16.77 0.91 -18.03
C PHE A 96 16.07 -0.37 -17.59
N THR A 97 15.92 -0.54 -16.29
CA THR A 97 15.19 -1.68 -15.73
C THR A 97 14.06 -1.20 -14.86
N LEU A 98 13.01 -2.01 -14.78
CA LEU A 98 12.06 -1.89 -13.70
C LEU A 98 12.80 -2.21 -12.39
N PRO A 99 12.73 -1.33 -11.38
CA PRO A 99 13.36 -1.59 -10.08
C PRO A 99 12.69 -2.76 -9.33
N ASN A 100 11.49 -3.16 -9.74
CA ASN A 100 10.72 -4.23 -9.09
C ASN A 100 10.77 -5.54 -9.91
N LYS A 101 11.89 -6.28 -9.86
CA LYS A 101 11.92 -7.64 -10.43
C LYS A 101 11.31 -8.67 -9.45
N ILE A 102 10.28 -9.36 -9.95
CA ILE A 102 9.73 -10.70 -9.60
C ILE A 102 9.13 -10.92 -8.20
N ASN A 103 9.49 -10.17 -7.15
CA ASN A 103 8.86 -10.34 -5.84
C ASN A 103 8.10 -9.07 -5.40
N ASP A 104 6.79 -9.20 -5.21
CA ASP A 104 5.79 -8.21 -4.76
C ASP A 104 6.09 -7.45 -3.45
N LYS A 105 7.30 -7.57 -2.91
CA LYS A 105 7.70 -7.07 -1.59
C LYS A 105 8.41 -5.71 -1.65
N ASN A 106 8.79 -5.24 -2.84
CA ASN A 106 9.57 -4.01 -3.04
C ASN A 106 8.79 -2.98 -3.87
N ILE A 107 7.63 -2.54 -3.39
CA ILE A 107 6.87 -1.50 -4.08
C ILE A 107 7.53 -0.14 -3.78
N ILE A 108 8.18 0.46 -4.77
CA ILE A 108 8.55 1.89 -4.73
C ILE A 108 7.27 2.73 -4.72
N ALA A 109 7.25 3.77 -3.89
CA ALA A 109 6.17 4.75 -3.83
C ALA A 109 6.00 5.37 -5.22
N ASN A 110 4.75 5.54 -5.64
CA ASN A 110 4.49 6.14 -6.92
C ASN A 110 4.33 7.66 -6.79
N THR A 111 4.66 8.41 -7.85
CA THR A 111 4.49 9.86 -7.84
C THR A 111 3.01 10.21 -7.88
N TYR A 112 2.50 10.92 -6.88
CA TYR A 112 1.15 11.49 -6.93
C TYR A 112 1.18 12.78 -7.77
N LEU A 113 0.90 12.65 -9.06
CA LEU A 113 1.01 13.79 -9.99
C LEU A 113 0.07 14.94 -9.63
N ALA A 114 -1.11 14.67 -9.07
CA ALA A 114 -2.05 15.76 -8.77
C ALA A 114 -1.51 16.70 -7.71
N LEU A 115 -0.61 16.20 -6.89
CA LEU A 115 0.01 16.95 -5.83
C LEU A 115 1.39 17.48 -6.21
N LYS A 116 2.23 16.65 -6.83
CA LYS A 116 3.60 17.02 -7.20
C LYS A 116 3.66 17.85 -8.48
N GLU A 117 2.80 17.55 -9.46
CA GLU A 117 2.85 18.10 -10.82
C GLU A 117 1.43 18.32 -11.40
N PRO A 118 0.58 19.15 -10.77
CA PRO A 118 -0.84 19.31 -11.14
C PRO A 118 -1.04 19.76 -12.60
N ASN A 119 -0.11 20.54 -13.14
CA ASN A 119 -0.16 21.00 -14.53
C ASN A 119 -0.10 19.84 -15.53
N ALA A 120 0.66 18.78 -15.23
CA ALA A 120 0.75 17.63 -16.11
C ALA A 120 -0.56 16.87 -16.24
N ILE A 121 -1.28 16.71 -15.12
CA ILE A 121 -2.63 16.13 -15.12
C ILE A 121 -3.63 17.01 -15.87
N ASN A 122 -3.51 18.33 -15.77
CA ASN A 122 -4.40 19.22 -16.51
C ASN A 122 -4.19 19.09 -18.03
N GLU A 123 -2.94 19.01 -18.48
CA GLU A 123 -2.61 18.77 -19.90
C GLU A 123 -3.08 17.40 -20.39
N LEU A 124 -2.99 16.38 -19.53
CA LEU A 124 -3.60 15.07 -19.74
C LEU A 124 -5.10 15.15 -20.00
N ARG A 125 -5.81 15.83 -19.11
CA ARG A 125 -7.27 15.92 -19.19
C ARG A 125 -7.79 16.82 -20.31
N LYS A 126 -6.99 17.78 -20.78
CA LYS A 126 -7.32 18.55 -22.00
C LYS A 126 -7.42 17.64 -23.22
N ARG A 127 -6.62 16.57 -23.28
CA ARG A 127 -6.61 15.62 -24.40
C ARG A 127 -7.58 14.47 -24.20
N ASP A 128 -7.82 14.08 -22.95
CA ASP A 128 -8.93 13.20 -22.60
C ASP A 128 -9.62 13.60 -21.29
N PRO A 129 -10.88 14.06 -21.38
CA PRO A 129 -11.71 14.31 -20.20
C PRO A 129 -11.87 13.09 -19.26
N ASN A 130 -11.73 11.86 -19.76
CA ASN A 130 -11.89 10.62 -19.00
C ASN A 130 -10.59 10.04 -18.42
N TYR A 131 -9.46 10.75 -18.47
CA TYR A 131 -8.18 10.22 -18.02
C TYR A 131 -8.20 9.86 -16.53
N GLY A 132 -7.80 8.62 -16.21
CA GLY A 132 -7.85 8.09 -14.84
C GLY A 132 -9.25 7.68 -14.38
N ALA A 133 -10.24 7.56 -15.28
CA ALA A 133 -11.59 7.10 -14.92
C ALA A 133 -11.61 5.69 -14.30
N TYR A 134 -12.70 5.37 -13.59
CA TYR A 134 -12.90 4.06 -12.97
C TYR A 134 -12.86 2.92 -13.99
N GLY A 135 -12.03 1.91 -13.73
CA GLY A 135 -11.84 0.79 -14.65
C GLY A 135 -10.96 1.12 -15.86
N SER A 136 -10.49 2.36 -15.99
CA SER A 136 -9.53 2.73 -17.02
C SER A 136 -8.18 2.06 -16.78
N ARG A 137 -7.49 1.78 -17.88
CA ARG A 137 -6.11 1.30 -17.92
C ARG A 137 -5.17 2.47 -18.22
N SER A 138 -5.43 3.64 -17.64
CA SER A 138 -4.61 4.83 -17.84
C SER A 138 -3.36 4.75 -16.95
N PHE A 139 -2.17 4.87 -17.52
CA PHE A 139 -0.93 4.89 -16.76
C PHE A 139 0.11 5.84 -17.38
N GLY A 140 1.19 6.12 -16.65
CA GLY A 140 2.33 6.84 -17.18
C GLY A 140 3.66 6.13 -17.07
N LEU A 141 4.61 6.47 -17.94
CA LEU A 141 5.95 5.91 -17.97
C LEU A 141 6.95 7.01 -17.60
N GLN A 142 7.69 6.81 -16.51
CA GLN A 142 8.72 7.71 -16.01
C GLN A 142 10.09 7.05 -16.15
N LEU A 143 11.09 7.80 -16.63
CA LEU A 143 12.47 7.35 -16.68
C LEU A 143 13.31 8.12 -15.65
N GLN A 144 14.09 7.39 -14.86
CA GLN A 144 14.94 7.95 -13.82
C GLN A 144 16.40 7.56 -13.97
N MET A 145 17.27 8.47 -13.57
CA MET A 145 18.72 8.28 -13.44
C MET A 145 19.15 8.44 -11.99
N PRO A 146 20.25 7.78 -11.60
CA PRO A 146 20.84 8.02 -10.29
C PRO A 146 21.42 9.44 -10.24
N LYS A 147 21.22 10.16 -9.12
CA LYS A 147 21.84 11.49 -8.89
C LYS A 147 23.36 11.40 -8.78
N ASN A 148 23.85 10.29 -8.23
CA ASN A 148 25.27 9.99 -8.07
C ASN A 148 25.60 8.65 -8.74
N ASP A 149 26.73 8.54 -9.44
CA ASP A 149 27.16 7.31 -10.14
C ASP A 149 27.31 6.07 -9.22
N LYS A 150 27.28 6.26 -7.90
CA LYS A 150 27.32 5.20 -6.88
C LYS A 150 25.95 4.61 -6.52
N ALA A 151 24.85 5.20 -6.94
CA ALA A 151 23.53 4.68 -6.57
C ALA A 151 23.27 3.36 -7.32
N LYS A 152 22.97 2.31 -6.56
CA LYS A 152 22.58 1.00 -7.10
C LYS A 152 21.09 1.06 -7.48
N VAL A 153 20.69 0.41 -8.58
CA VAL A 153 19.28 0.22 -9.00
C VAL A 153 18.33 -0.16 -7.87
N LEU A 154 18.86 -0.93 -6.92
CA LEU A 154 18.13 -1.46 -5.78
C LEU A 154 17.88 -0.42 -4.66
N SER A 155 18.39 0.81 -4.75
CA SER A 155 18.04 1.84 -3.77
C SER A 155 16.56 2.18 -3.90
N SER A 156 15.81 1.89 -2.84
CA SER A 156 14.38 2.23 -2.71
C SER A 156 14.14 3.69 -2.31
N HIS A 157 15.20 4.47 -2.07
CA HIS A 157 15.11 5.87 -1.68
C HIS A 157 14.93 6.77 -2.90
N ASP A 158 13.76 7.38 -3.05
CA ASP A 158 13.45 8.26 -4.20
C ASP A 158 14.40 9.46 -4.31
N GLU A 159 15.01 9.90 -3.21
CA GLU A 159 15.98 11.00 -3.17
C GLU A 159 17.26 10.71 -3.96
N ASP A 160 17.60 9.43 -4.16
CA ASP A 160 18.77 9.00 -4.94
C ASP A 160 18.55 9.11 -6.46
N TRP A 161 17.32 9.38 -6.89
CA TRP A 161 16.90 9.32 -8.29
C TRP A 161 16.45 10.69 -8.78
N THR A 162 16.68 10.95 -10.06
CA THR A 162 16.22 12.14 -10.76
C THR A 162 15.56 11.75 -12.08
N ASN A 163 14.51 12.45 -12.46
CA ASN A 163 13.85 12.20 -13.75
C ASN A 163 14.76 12.63 -14.88
N ILE A 164 14.79 11.85 -15.96
CA ILE A 164 15.54 12.22 -17.15
C ILE A 164 14.78 13.33 -17.86
N THR A 165 15.30 14.55 -17.84
CA THR A 165 14.82 15.61 -18.74
C THR A 165 15.65 15.52 -20.02
N GLU A 166 15.02 15.46 -21.20
CA GLU A 166 15.75 15.53 -22.48
C GLU A 166 16.56 16.84 -22.49
N LYS A 167 17.88 16.74 -22.31
CA LYS A 167 18.79 17.87 -22.42
C LYS A 167 19.13 18.05 -23.89
N GLY A 168 18.54 19.08 -24.49
CA GLY A 168 19.04 19.78 -25.67
C GLY A 168 18.11 19.85 -26.88
N THR A 169 16.90 19.30 -26.82
CA THR A 169 15.82 19.73 -27.72
C THR A 169 15.30 21.09 -27.25
N SER A 170 15.24 22.08 -28.15
CA SER A 170 14.50 23.33 -27.92
C SER A 170 13.01 23.08 -27.68
N ASP A 171 12.51 21.89 -28.02
CA ASP A 171 11.17 21.41 -27.72
C ASP A 171 11.14 20.44 -26.54
N LYS A 172 10.87 21.01 -25.37
CA LYS A 172 10.51 20.35 -24.11
C LYS A 172 9.10 19.77 -24.23
N SER A 173 8.93 18.58 -24.80
CA SER A 173 7.60 17.98 -25.02
C SER A 173 7.42 16.61 -24.39
N GLY A 174 6.18 16.31 -24.03
CA GLY A 174 5.78 15.02 -23.55
C GLY A 174 4.70 14.30 -24.36
N TYR A 175 4.88 13.00 -24.54
CA TYR A 175 4.21 12.08 -25.46
C TYR A 175 2.91 11.34 -25.01
N ILE A 176 1.73 11.97 -24.86
CA ILE A 176 0.45 11.30 -24.48
C ILE A 176 -0.13 10.34 -25.53
N TYR A 177 0.05 9.03 -25.38
CA TYR A 177 -0.69 8.06 -26.19
C TYR A 177 -2.16 7.90 -25.75
N ASN A 178 -3.11 7.85 -26.69
CA ASN A 178 -4.54 7.61 -26.46
C ASN A 178 -5.17 6.79 -27.61
N VAL A 179 -5.73 5.62 -27.31
CA VAL A 179 -6.80 5.03 -28.13
C VAL A 179 -7.74 4.20 -27.23
N ASN A 180 -9.05 4.21 -27.49
CA ASN A 180 -10.08 3.45 -26.75
C ASN A 180 -10.09 3.66 -25.22
N GLY A 181 -9.65 4.82 -24.73
CA GLY A 181 -9.59 5.12 -23.30
C GLY A 181 -8.40 4.48 -22.56
N ASN A 182 -7.46 3.89 -23.29
CA ASN A 182 -6.17 3.43 -22.76
C ASN A 182 -5.11 4.48 -23.06
N TYR A 183 -4.42 4.91 -22.01
CA TYR A 183 -3.41 5.97 -22.09
C TYR A 183 -2.05 5.47 -21.62
N ALA A 184 -1.02 5.88 -22.34
CA ALA A 184 0.35 5.57 -21.99
C ALA A 184 1.26 6.78 -22.23
N TYR A 185 1.72 7.43 -21.15
CA TYR A 185 2.82 8.41 -21.18
C TYR A 185 3.17 8.96 -19.79
N PHE A 186 4.42 9.36 -19.48
CA PHE A 186 4.75 10.74 -19.01
C PHE A 186 6.18 10.92 -18.43
N ASN A 187 7.07 11.56 -19.20
CA ASN A 187 8.33 12.14 -18.71
C ASN A 187 8.13 13.61 -18.33
N LEU A 188 8.29 13.95 -17.06
CA LEU A 188 7.97 15.28 -16.55
C LEU A 188 9.09 15.77 -15.62
N GLY A 189 9.91 16.64 -16.20
CA GLY A 189 10.57 17.78 -15.56
C GLY A 189 11.54 17.54 -14.40
N ASP A 190 12.31 18.58 -14.09
CA ASP A 190 13.13 18.63 -12.87
C ASP A 190 12.27 18.83 -11.60
N GLU A 191 12.93 18.72 -10.44
CA GLU A 191 12.36 18.80 -9.09
C GLU A 191 11.55 20.09 -8.80
N LYS A 192 11.58 21.10 -9.70
CA LYS A 192 10.94 22.41 -9.52
C LYS A 192 9.70 22.62 -10.41
N GLY A 193 9.30 21.65 -11.22
CA GLY A 193 8.06 21.73 -12.02
C GLY A 193 8.11 22.73 -13.19
N ASN A 194 9.29 23.17 -13.62
CA ASN A 194 9.47 24.19 -14.65
C ASN A 194 9.49 23.63 -16.09
N TYR A 195 8.49 22.84 -16.51
CA TYR A 195 8.36 22.39 -17.91
C TYR A 195 6.91 22.39 -18.37
N LYS A 196 6.66 23.01 -19.54
CA LYS A 196 5.36 22.95 -20.24
C LYS A 196 5.29 21.61 -20.97
N THR A 197 4.40 20.71 -20.58
CA THR A 197 4.07 19.54 -21.40
C THR A 197 3.47 20.00 -22.73
N LYS A 198 4.27 20.07 -23.80
CA LYS A 198 3.72 20.32 -25.14
C LYS A 198 3.04 19.09 -25.75
N ASN A 199 2.24 19.34 -26.79
CA ASN A 199 1.46 18.38 -27.58
C ASN A 199 2.26 17.15 -28.00
N TYR A 200 1.65 15.98 -27.83
CA TYR A 200 2.09 14.73 -28.41
C TYR A 200 1.49 14.66 -29.80
N THR A 201 2.37 14.64 -30.77
CA THR A 201 2.14 13.87 -31.98
C THR A 201 2.67 12.48 -31.70
N PRO A 202 1.89 11.40 -31.94
CA PRO A 202 2.42 10.06 -32.05
C PRO A 202 3.76 10.05 -32.78
N LEU A 203 4.62 9.08 -32.46
CA LEU A 203 5.57 8.64 -33.48
C LEU A 203 4.71 8.12 -34.63
N THR A 204 4.30 9.04 -35.50
CA THR A 204 3.58 8.79 -36.74
C THR A 204 4.39 7.83 -37.61
N LYS A 205 5.69 7.69 -37.31
CA LYS A 205 6.61 6.70 -37.85
C LYS A 205 7.51 6.17 -36.74
N PHE A 206 7.38 4.89 -36.40
CA PHE A 206 8.42 4.17 -35.66
C PHE A 206 9.64 4.03 -36.55
N SER A 207 10.81 4.36 -36.02
CA SER A 207 12.06 4.13 -36.74
C SER A 207 12.39 2.65 -36.66
N GLU A 208 12.67 2.01 -37.80
CA GLU A 208 13.30 0.69 -37.81
C GLU A 208 14.52 0.72 -36.88
N ILE A 209 14.72 -0.31 -36.05
CA ILE A 209 15.87 -0.38 -35.14
C ILE A 209 16.70 -1.60 -35.52
N LEU A 210 17.97 -1.39 -35.86
CA LEU A 210 18.91 -2.46 -36.16
C LEU A 210 19.60 -2.96 -34.89
N ILE A 211 19.66 -4.28 -34.72
CA ILE A 211 20.28 -4.92 -33.56
C ILE A 211 21.44 -5.79 -34.05
N PRO A 212 22.68 -5.56 -33.61
CA PRO A 212 23.79 -6.43 -33.99
C PRO A 212 23.51 -7.87 -33.52
N ASN A 213 23.61 -8.83 -34.43
CA ASN A 213 23.28 -10.23 -34.14
C ASN A 213 24.56 -11.08 -34.05
N SER A 214 25.44 -11.02 -35.05
CA SER A 214 26.70 -11.76 -35.04
C SER A 214 27.82 -10.96 -35.70
N LEU A 215 29.02 -11.07 -35.15
CA LEU A 215 30.25 -10.54 -35.72
C LEU A 215 31.31 -11.64 -35.64
N SER A 216 31.94 -11.95 -36.78
CA SER A 216 33.06 -12.88 -36.86
C SER A 216 34.24 -12.25 -37.59
N PHE A 217 35.43 -12.73 -37.24
CA PHE A 217 36.70 -12.26 -37.76
C PHE A 217 37.38 -13.38 -38.56
N ASP A 218 38.24 -13.00 -39.49
CA ASP A 218 39.04 -13.96 -40.24
C ASP A 218 40.05 -14.68 -39.34
N THR A 219 40.68 -15.72 -39.88
CA THR A 219 41.74 -16.46 -39.21
C THR A 219 43.09 -16.12 -39.81
N LYS A 220 44.10 -15.99 -38.96
CA LYS A 220 45.51 -15.94 -39.37
C LYS A 220 45.99 -17.33 -39.79
N PRO A 221 47.10 -17.41 -40.55
CA PRO A 221 47.77 -18.67 -40.81
C PRO A 221 48.10 -19.43 -39.51
N LYS A 222 48.15 -20.75 -39.60
CA LYS A 222 48.45 -21.66 -38.49
C LYS A 222 49.81 -21.30 -37.87
N ASP A 223 49.84 -21.07 -36.57
CA ASP A 223 51.08 -20.78 -35.84
C ASP A 223 51.91 -22.07 -35.66
N LYS A 224 53.17 -21.93 -35.21
CA LYS A 224 54.12 -23.03 -34.98
C LYS A 224 53.59 -24.11 -34.03
N ASP A 225 52.69 -23.74 -33.12
CA ASP A 225 52.02 -24.64 -32.17
C ASP A 225 50.73 -25.29 -32.72
N GLY A 226 50.43 -25.06 -33.99
CA GLY A 226 49.26 -25.63 -34.66
C GLY A 226 47.93 -24.95 -34.36
N ILE A 227 47.94 -23.86 -33.59
CA ILE A 227 46.77 -23.02 -33.27
C ILE A 227 46.49 -22.10 -34.47
N ILE A 228 45.21 -21.92 -34.82
CA ILE A 228 44.76 -20.95 -35.83
C ILE A 228 44.28 -19.70 -35.09
N PRO A 229 45.07 -18.61 -35.02
CA PRO A 229 44.68 -17.41 -34.29
C PRO A 229 43.62 -16.62 -35.06
N THR A 230 42.76 -15.89 -34.34
CA THR A 230 41.81 -14.95 -34.97
C THR A 230 42.54 -13.68 -35.43
N ASP A 231 42.29 -13.26 -36.67
CA ASP A 231 42.69 -11.97 -37.21
C ASP A 231 41.66 -10.90 -36.84
N TRP A 232 41.85 -10.28 -35.67
CA TRP A 232 40.98 -9.21 -35.17
C TRP A 232 40.95 -7.96 -36.04
N THR A 233 41.83 -7.85 -37.05
CA THR A 233 41.84 -6.70 -37.97
C THR A 233 40.89 -6.87 -39.15
N LYS A 234 40.42 -8.09 -39.46
CA LYS A 234 39.59 -8.38 -40.64
C LYS A 234 38.24 -8.95 -40.25
N ILE A 235 37.19 -8.21 -40.55
CA ILE A 235 35.81 -8.65 -40.35
C ILE A 235 35.45 -9.65 -41.45
N LYS A 236 35.14 -10.89 -41.05
CA LYS A 236 34.72 -11.97 -41.95
C LYS A 236 33.24 -11.86 -42.29
N GLU A 237 32.40 -11.72 -41.26
CA GLU A 237 30.95 -11.65 -41.41
C GLU A 237 30.35 -10.78 -40.30
N PHE A 238 29.44 -9.88 -40.67
CA PHE A 238 28.64 -9.10 -39.75
C PHE A 238 27.16 -9.15 -40.15
N ASN A 239 26.31 -9.58 -39.22
CA ASN A 239 24.86 -9.65 -39.40
C ASN A 239 24.14 -8.84 -38.31
N TYR A 240 23.02 -8.24 -38.69
CA TYR A 240 22.08 -7.60 -37.77
C TYR A 240 20.67 -8.16 -37.97
N ASP A 241 19.89 -8.06 -36.90
CA ASP A 241 18.46 -8.32 -36.89
C ASP A 241 17.69 -6.99 -36.93
N ILE A 242 16.44 -7.03 -37.39
CA ILE A 242 15.60 -5.86 -37.65
C ILE A 242 14.41 -5.88 -36.71
N VAL A 243 14.14 -4.76 -36.03
CA VAL A 243 12.85 -4.49 -35.40
C VAL A 243 12.03 -3.64 -36.37
N GLU A 244 11.07 -4.27 -37.05
CA GLU A 244 10.25 -3.60 -38.07
C GLU A 244 9.33 -2.54 -37.44
N GLY A 245 9.22 -1.38 -38.10
CA GLY A 245 8.30 -0.32 -37.69
C GLY A 245 6.86 -0.43 -38.18
N LYS A 246 6.63 -1.28 -39.18
CA LYS A 246 5.29 -1.57 -39.69
C LYS A 246 4.62 -2.60 -38.78
N LEU A 247 3.62 -2.16 -38.05
CA LEU A 247 2.69 -3.07 -37.40
C LEU A 247 1.73 -3.59 -38.49
N THR A 248 1.82 -4.86 -38.87
CA THR A 248 0.99 -5.44 -39.93
C THR A 248 -0.41 -5.78 -39.38
N GLY A 249 -1.45 -5.19 -39.97
CA GLY A 249 -2.87 -5.58 -39.79
C GLY A 249 -3.49 -5.13 -38.48
N GLY A 250 -4.45 -4.20 -38.55
CA GLY A 250 -5.39 -3.88 -37.45
C GLY A 250 -4.75 -3.78 -36.07
N SER A 251 -3.60 -3.11 -35.97
CA SER A 251 -2.76 -3.15 -34.78
C SER A 251 -3.51 -2.60 -33.59
N SER A 252 -3.64 -3.42 -32.56
CA SER A 252 -4.34 -3.00 -31.36
C SER A 252 -3.61 -1.80 -30.75
N VAL A 253 -4.39 -0.96 -30.08
CA VAL A 253 -3.92 0.17 -29.28
C VAL A 253 -2.67 -0.18 -28.48
N ASP A 254 -2.70 -1.34 -27.85
CA ASP A 254 -1.68 -1.78 -26.91
C ASP A 254 -0.35 -2.10 -27.63
N GLU A 255 -0.40 -2.60 -28.87
CA GLU A 255 0.80 -2.93 -29.65
C GLU A 255 1.59 -1.69 -30.05
N ILE A 256 0.88 -0.61 -30.39
CA ILE A 256 1.49 0.68 -30.71
C ILE A 256 2.16 1.27 -29.46
N VAL A 257 1.54 1.16 -28.28
CA VAL A 257 2.17 1.58 -27.01
C VAL A 257 3.46 0.84 -26.73
N LEU A 258 3.43 -0.48 -26.75
CA LEU A 258 4.59 -1.30 -26.40
C LEU A 258 5.76 -1.03 -27.36
N ARG A 259 5.45 -0.87 -28.65
CA ARG A 259 6.40 -0.47 -29.69
C ARG A 259 7.05 0.88 -29.35
N ASP A 260 6.27 1.89 -29.03
CA ASP A 260 6.77 3.24 -28.74
C ASP A 260 7.58 3.26 -27.43
N ILE A 261 7.18 2.51 -26.40
CA ILE A 261 7.96 2.33 -25.17
C ILE A 261 9.32 1.70 -25.47
N PHE A 262 9.36 0.67 -26.31
CA PHE A 262 10.63 0.07 -26.75
C PHE A 262 11.54 1.11 -27.41
N GLN A 263 10.99 1.91 -28.35
CA GLN A 263 11.75 2.97 -29.01
C GLN A 263 12.32 3.98 -28.03
N ILE A 264 11.51 4.42 -27.04
CA ILE A 264 11.91 5.36 -26.00
C ILE A 264 13.04 4.79 -25.13
N LEU A 265 12.93 3.53 -24.71
CA LEU A 265 13.97 2.88 -23.90
C LEU A 265 15.28 2.78 -24.69
N VAL A 266 15.22 2.39 -25.97
CA VAL A 266 16.39 2.31 -26.85
C VAL A 266 17.04 3.68 -27.05
N SER A 267 16.27 4.70 -27.44
CA SER A 267 16.83 6.03 -27.73
C SER A 267 17.49 6.67 -26.50
N ASN A 268 16.84 6.59 -25.33
CA ASN A 268 17.38 7.13 -24.08
C ASN A 268 18.62 6.35 -23.61
N THR A 269 18.66 5.04 -23.88
CA THR A 269 19.83 4.20 -23.57
C THR A 269 21.03 4.62 -24.43
N LEU A 270 20.84 4.73 -25.74
CA LEU A 270 21.86 5.18 -26.68
C LEU A 270 22.37 6.58 -26.35
N GLN A 271 21.47 7.50 -26.03
CA GLN A 271 21.82 8.85 -25.58
C GLN A 271 22.67 8.82 -24.31
N LYS A 272 22.28 8.02 -23.31
CA LYS A 272 23.05 7.87 -22.09
C LYS A 272 24.43 7.30 -22.39
N TRP A 273 24.51 6.25 -23.20
CA TRP A 273 25.77 5.64 -23.61
C TRP A 273 26.72 6.65 -24.26
N ALA A 274 26.25 7.47 -25.19
CA ALA A 274 27.06 8.54 -25.78
C ALA A 274 27.53 9.59 -24.76
N SER A 275 26.74 9.86 -23.71
CA SER A 275 27.05 10.88 -22.69
C SER A 275 27.99 10.40 -21.57
N LEU A 276 28.20 9.09 -21.42
CA LEU A 276 28.97 8.55 -20.31
C LEU A 276 30.46 8.95 -20.41
N LYS A 277 31.05 9.28 -19.26
CA LYS A 277 32.50 9.55 -19.16
C LYS A 277 33.31 8.26 -19.18
N THR A 278 32.79 7.22 -18.55
CA THR A 278 33.39 5.89 -18.44
C THR A 278 32.33 4.83 -18.65
N PHE A 279 32.71 3.78 -19.37
CA PHE A 279 32.02 2.50 -19.42
C PHE A 279 32.91 1.46 -18.76
N LYS A 280 32.31 0.37 -18.31
CA LYS A 280 33.08 -0.84 -18.06
C LYS A 280 33.71 -1.27 -19.40
N ASP A 281 35.05 -1.37 -19.44
CA ASP A 281 35.86 -1.80 -20.60
C ASP A 281 36.12 -0.75 -21.72
N ASP A 282 36.18 0.55 -21.42
CA ASP A 282 36.61 1.63 -22.37
C ASP A 282 35.79 1.77 -23.67
N LYS A 283 34.54 1.29 -23.68
CA LYS A 283 33.60 1.33 -24.82
C LYS A 283 33.02 2.73 -25.14
N VAL A 284 33.36 3.73 -24.33
CA VAL A 284 32.83 5.11 -24.42
C VAL A 284 33.11 5.75 -25.77
N ASN A 285 34.34 5.60 -26.25
CA ASN A 285 34.79 6.29 -27.46
C ASN A 285 34.04 5.79 -28.69
N ILE A 286 33.75 4.49 -28.76
CA ILE A 286 32.99 3.91 -29.87
C ILE A 286 31.56 4.48 -29.90
N PHE A 287 30.86 4.59 -28.77
CA PHE A 287 29.52 5.18 -28.75
C PHE A 287 29.51 6.68 -29.06
N LYS A 288 30.50 7.43 -28.57
CA LYS A 288 30.66 8.85 -28.89
C LYS A 288 30.92 9.07 -30.37
N GLU A 289 31.79 8.25 -30.96
CA GLU A 289 32.11 8.30 -32.38
C GLU A 289 30.99 7.77 -33.27
N ALA A 290 30.26 6.74 -32.82
CA ALA A 290 29.11 6.16 -33.51
C ALA A 290 27.94 7.14 -33.62
N LEU A 291 27.62 7.81 -32.51
CA LEU A 291 26.40 8.60 -32.41
C LEU A 291 26.65 10.10 -32.62
N LYS A 292 27.86 10.62 -32.37
CA LYS A 292 28.25 12.04 -32.53
C LYS A 292 27.11 12.99 -32.13
N LEU A 293 26.62 12.81 -30.90
CA LEU A 293 25.46 13.56 -30.44
C LEU A 293 25.89 14.97 -30.03
N ASN A 294 25.20 15.97 -30.57
CA ASN A 294 25.39 17.38 -30.24
C ASN A 294 24.42 17.85 -29.15
N GLY A 295 23.55 16.95 -28.67
CA GLY A 295 22.60 17.18 -27.59
C GLY A 295 21.22 17.63 -28.07
N SER A 296 21.06 18.04 -29.33
CA SER A 296 19.79 18.53 -29.88
C SER A 296 18.97 17.49 -30.63
N GLU A 297 19.48 16.26 -30.72
CA GLU A 297 18.84 15.20 -31.48
C GLU A 297 17.58 14.67 -30.80
N ASN A 298 16.53 14.47 -31.59
CA ASN A 298 15.33 13.75 -31.15
C ASN A 298 15.52 12.22 -31.23
N ALA A 299 14.59 11.45 -30.64
CA ALA A 299 14.68 9.99 -30.59
C ALA A 299 14.85 9.33 -31.97
N ASN A 300 14.17 9.84 -33.01
CA ASN A 300 14.28 9.30 -34.36
C ASN A 300 15.66 9.53 -34.97
N GLN A 301 16.23 10.72 -34.77
CA GLN A 301 17.58 11.07 -35.22
C GLN A 301 18.64 10.22 -34.52
N ILE A 302 18.51 9.97 -33.22
CA ILE A 302 19.42 9.10 -32.46
C ILE A 302 19.40 7.67 -33.04
N ILE A 303 18.21 7.13 -33.31
CA ILE A 303 18.05 5.80 -33.89
C ILE A 303 18.58 5.74 -35.32
N GLU A 304 18.37 6.78 -36.12
CA GLU A 304 18.88 6.83 -37.49
C GLU A 304 20.42 6.82 -37.50
N LYS A 305 21.06 7.64 -36.65
CA LYS A 305 22.53 7.62 -36.49
C LYS A 305 23.03 6.24 -36.04
N TRP A 306 22.32 5.59 -35.13
CA TRP A 306 22.62 4.21 -34.72
C TRP A 306 22.51 3.22 -35.88
N ASN A 307 21.44 3.28 -36.67
CA ASN A 307 21.26 2.40 -37.82
C ASN A 307 22.34 2.61 -38.88
N GLN A 308 22.71 3.86 -39.15
CA GLN A 308 23.81 4.19 -40.07
C GLN A 308 25.14 3.61 -39.58
N PHE A 309 25.41 3.71 -38.27
CA PHE A 309 26.57 3.07 -37.66
C PHE A 309 26.56 1.55 -37.88
N ILE A 310 25.45 0.85 -37.63
CA ILE A 310 25.33 -0.59 -37.87
C ILE A 310 25.52 -0.95 -39.36
N ARG A 311 24.87 -0.22 -40.27
CA ARG A 311 25.01 -0.43 -41.72
C ARG A 311 26.45 -0.19 -42.22
N SER A 312 27.19 0.73 -41.58
CA SER A 312 28.61 0.94 -41.94
C SER A 312 29.48 -0.29 -41.68
N TYR A 313 29.19 -1.08 -40.64
CA TYR A 313 29.93 -2.32 -40.36
C TYR A 313 29.49 -3.48 -41.26
N GLU A 314 28.24 -3.51 -41.70
CA GLU A 314 27.80 -4.41 -42.78
C GLU A 314 28.60 -4.14 -44.06
N GLN A 315 28.76 -2.87 -44.44
CA GLN A 315 29.56 -2.49 -45.60
C GLN A 315 31.04 -2.82 -45.44
N LYS A 316 31.64 -2.53 -44.27
CA LYS A 316 33.03 -2.91 -43.96
C LYS A 316 33.25 -4.42 -44.05
N SER A 317 32.29 -5.23 -43.60
CA SER A 317 32.34 -6.69 -43.73
C SER A 317 32.27 -7.14 -45.19
N LYS A 318 31.36 -6.57 -46.00
CA LYS A 318 31.24 -6.89 -47.44
C LYS A 318 32.50 -6.49 -48.22
N ASN A 319 33.10 -5.36 -47.86
CA ASN A 319 34.30 -4.83 -48.51
C ASN A 319 35.61 -5.38 -47.93
N LYS A 320 35.56 -6.30 -46.95
CA LYS A 320 36.71 -6.86 -46.23
C LYS A 320 37.69 -5.79 -45.73
N THR A 321 37.17 -4.66 -45.26
CA THR A 321 37.97 -3.52 -44.82
C THR A 321 38.74 -3.86 -43.54
N LEU A 322 40.02 -3.49 -43.50
CA LEU A 322 40.88 -3.63 -42.32
C LEU A 322 40.48 -2.62 -41.23
N LEU A 323 40.36 -3.10 -39.99
CA LEU A 323 40.31 -2.28 -38.78
C LEU A 323 41.70 -1.73 -38.46
N ALA A 324 41.76 -0.64 -37.68
CA ALA A 324 43.02 0.05 -37.44
C ALA A 324 43.98 -0.75 -36.55
N ASN A 325 43.46 -1.58 -35.65
CA ASN A 325 44.27 -2.47 -34.80
C ASN A 325 43.46 -3.68 -34.26
N GLU A 326 44.15 -4.67 -33.67
CA GLU A 326 43.52 -5.87 -33.11
C GLU A 326 42.64 -5.58 -31.88
N ASP A 327 43.00 -4.58 -31.09
CA ASP A 327 42.26 -4.20 -29.88
C ASP A 327 40.87 -3.64 -30.23
N GLU A 328 40.77 -2.89 -31.34
CA GLU A 328 39.52 -2.38 -31.90
C GLU A 328 38.57 -3.53 -32.24
N GLY A 329 39.06 -4.59 -32.89
CA GLY A 329 38.25 -5.77 -33.23
C GLY A 329 37.69 -6.48 -31.99
N ARG A 330 38.51 -6.67 -30.95
CA ARG A 330 38.06 -7.28 -29.68
C ARG A 330 37.02 -6.41 -28.98
N LYS A 331 37.26 -5.10 -28.90
CA LYS A 331 36.33 -4.13 -28.31
C LYS A 331 35.01 -4.08 -29.05
N LEU A 332 35.03 -4.16 -30.38
CA LEU A 332 33.84 -4.19 -31.23
C LEU A 332 32.97 -5.44 -30.98
N LEU A 333 33.59 -6.62 -30.85
CA LEU A 333 32.86 -7.86 -30.52
C LEU A 333 32.19 -7.77 -29.15
N GLN A 334 32.92 -7.29 -28.14
CA GLN A 334 32.37 -7.09 -26.80
C GLN A 334 31.23 -6.07 -26.81
N LEU A 335 31.38 -4.98 -27.56
CA LEU A 335 30.35 -3.95 -27.73
C LEU A 335 29.08 -4.54 -28.33
N PHE A 336 29.16 -5.21 -29.48
CA PHE A 336 27.98 -5.77 -30.14
C PHE A 336 27.31 -6.86 -29.31
N THR A 337 28.09 -7.69 -28.61
CA THR A 337 27.54 -8.68 -27.67
C THR A 337 26.78 -8.01 -26.53
N PHE A 338 27.35 -6.93 -25.97
CA PHE A 338 26.71 -6.15 -24.91
C PHE A 338 25.42 -5.48 -25.39
N VAL A 339 25.46 -4.79 -26.54
CA VAL A 339 24.28 -4.13 -27.12
C VAL A 339 23.17 -5.13 -27.42
N LYS A 340 23.52 -6.28 -28.01
CA LYS A 340 22.57 -7.38 -28.26
C LYS A 340 21.87 -7.81 -26.97
N SER A 341 22.62 -8.03 -25.90
CA SER A 341 22.06 -8.43 -24.59
C SER A 341 21.08 -7.40 -24.04
N VAL A 342 21.44 -6.12 -24.07
CA VAL A 342 20.57 -5.02 -23.58
C VAL A 342 19.29 -4.92 -24.41
N PHE A 343 19.40 -4.95 -25.74
CA PHE A 343 18.23 -4.81 -26.62
C PHE A 343 17.33 -6.04 -26.53
N GLN A 344 17.88 -7.24 -26.37
CA GLN A 344 17.11 -8.46 -26.11
C GLN A 344 16.34 -8.38 -24.79
N GLN A 345 16.92 -7.78 -23.74
CA GLN A 345 16.20 -7.53 -22.49
C GLN A 345 15.00 -6.59 -22.71
N TYR A 346 15.13 -5.54 -23.52
CA TYR A 346 14.02 -4.66 -23.86
C TYR A 346 12.96 -5.36 -24.72
N LEU A 347 13.36 -6.13 -25.73
CA LEU A 347 12.44 -6.90 -26.57
C LEU A 347 11.65 -7.90 -25.73
N SER A 348 12.29 -8.59 -24.78
CA SER A 348 11.61 -9.46 -23.81
C SER A 348 10.64 -8.66 -22.93
N ASN A 349 11.03 -7.45 -22.51
CA ASN A 349 10.17 -6.59 -21.71
C ASN A 349 8.91 -6.14 -22.46
N VAL A 350 9.00 -5.97 -23.78
CA VAL A 350 7.85 -5.55 -24.63
C VAL A 350 7.17 -6.71 -25.37
N ASN A 351 7.56 -7.95 -25.05
CA ASN A 351 7.10 -9.19 -25.67
C ASN A 351 7.25 -9.28 -27.21
N TYR A 352 8.38 -8.81 -27.72
CA TYR A 352 8.79 -9.00 -29.11
C TYR A 352 9.59 -10.29 -29.23
N VAL A 353 9.21 -11.14 -30.18
CA VAL A 353 9.88 -12.41 -30.47
C VAL A 353 10.54 -12.36 -31.83
N LYS A 354 11.58 -13.16 -31.97
CA LYS A 354 12.29 -13.38 -33.22
C LYS A 354 11.43 -14.27 -34.12
N LEU A 355 11.16 -13.82 -35.34
CA LEU A 355 10.47 -14.63 -36.34
C LEU A 355 11.39 -15.72 -36.90
N PRO A 356 10.86 -16.88 -37.28
CA PRO A 356 11.65 -17.97 -37.85
C PRO A 356 12.14 -17.67 -39.27
N SER A 357 11.42 -16.81 -40.01
CA SER A 357 11.78 -16.41 -41.38
C SER A 357 12.81 -15.28 -41.41
N LYS A 358 13.81 -15.40 -42.30
CA LYS A 358 14.79 -14.34 -42.61
C LYS A 358 14.28 -13.44 -43.73
N THR A 359 14.74 -12.19 -43.77
CA THR A 359 14.59 -11.30 -44.92
C THR A 359 15.51 -11.73 -46.07
N ASN A 360 15.33 -11.15 -47.26
CA ASN A 360 16.19 -11.39 -48.42
C ASN A 360 17.68 -11.10 -48.13
N ASP A 361 17.94 -10.17 -47.20
CA ASP A 361 19.28 -9.78 -46.77
C ASP A 361 19.85 -10.70 -45.66
N GLY A 362 19.14 -11.77 -45.30
CA GLY A 362 19.57 -12.76 -44.29
C GLY A 362 19.31 -12.35 -42.83
N SER A 363 18.81 -11.14 -42.59
CA SER A 363 18.45 -10.62 -41.26
C SER A 363 17.20 -11.29 -40.72
N PHE A 364 17.15 -11.51 -39.39
CA PHE A 364 15.90 -11.90 -38.75
C PHE A 364 15.07 -10.69 -38.35
N VAL A 365 13.75 -10.88 -38.30
CA VAL A 365 12.81 -9.83 -37.93
C VAL A 365 12.24 -10.11 -36.54
N TYR A 366 12.18 -9.08 -35.70
CA TYR A 366 11.45 -9.10 -34.44
C TYR A 366 10.07 -8.49 -34.59
N ARG A 367 9.04 -9.19 -34.11
CA ARG A 367 7.66 -8.68 -34.03
C ARG A 367 7.04 -9.02 -32.68
N LYS A 368 6.02 -8.25 -32.29
CA LYS A 368 5.20 -8.56 -31.11
C LYS A 368 4.58 -9.95 -31.26
N SER A 369 4.66 -10.74 -30.19
CA SER A 369 4.04 -12.06 -30.13
C SER A 369 2.85 -12.07 -29.17
N SER A 370 1.88 -12.93 -29.47
CA SER A 370 0.93 -13.42 -28.47
C SER A 370 1.48 -14.65 -27.71
N LEU A 371 2.60 -15.23 -28.10
CA LEU A 371 3.16 -16.35 -27.34
C LEU A 371 4.10 -15.79 -26.26
N SER A 372 4.03 -16.32 -25.05
CA SER A 372 5.06 -16.03 -24.04
C SER A 372 6.40 -16.68 -24.44
N PRO A 373 7.52 -16.35 -23.77
CA PRO A 373 8.79 -17.06 -23.98
C PRO A 373 8.72 -18.58 -23.79
N ALA A 374 7.71 -19.08 -23.07
CA ALA A 374 7.43 -20.51 -22.89
C ALA A 374 6.45 -21.08 -23.93
N SER A 375 6.17 -20.34 -25.01
CA SER A 375 5.31 -20.75 -26.12
C SER A 375 3.85 -21.04 -25.75
N ASN A 376 3.38 -20.56 -24.60
CA ASN A 376 1.95 -20.63 -24.23
C ASN A 376 1.21 -19.33 -24.60
N TYR A 377 -0.08 -19.46 -24.88
CA TYR A 377 -0.98 -18.34 -25.15
C TYR A 377 -1.30 -17.60 -23.84
N ASN A 378 -1.07 -16.30 -23.77
CA ASN A 378 -1.28 -15.49 -22.56
C ASN A 378 -2.29 -14.36 -22.81
N SER A 379 -3.56 -14.56 -22.43
CA SER A 379 -4.64 -13.58 -22.66
C SER A 379 -4.47 -12.21 -21.97
N GLU A 380 -3.48 -12.04 -21.09
CA GLU A 380 -3.19 -10.81 -20.33
C GLU A 380 -1.98 -10.03 -20.92
N TYR A 381 -1.93 -9.81 -22.24
CA TYR A 381 -0.73 -9.32 -22.94
C TYR A 381 -0.16 -7.98 -22.49
N TRP A 382 -0.98 -7.07 -21.99
CA TRP A 382 -0.47 -5.78 -21.56
C TRP A 382 0.22 -5.85 -20.19
N THR A 383 0.10 -6.95 -19.44
CA THR A 383 0.45 -6.98 -18.01
C THR A 383 1.63 -7.87 -17.65
N ASN A 384 2.40 -8.42 -18.61
CA ASN A 384 3.36 -9.47 -18.26
C ASN A 384 4.87 -9.23 -18.41
N THR A 385 5.36 -8.05 -18.81
CA THR A 385 6.79 -7.74 -18.57
C THR A 385 7.15 -6.23 -18.48
N ILE A 386 6.50 -5.32 -19.20
CA ILE A 386 6.61 -3.85 -18.92
C ILE A 386 5.99 -3.52 -17.56
N PHE A 387 4.96 -4.27 -17.22
CA PHE A 387 4.25 -4.22 -15.97
C PHE A 387 4.43 -5.62 -15.41
N ASN A 388 5.08 -5.76 -14.27
CA ASN A 388 4.99 -7.01 -13.53
C ASN A 388 3.47 -7.22 -13.25
N ASN A 389 2.92 -8.42 -13.42
CA ASN A 389 1.47 -8.69 -13.39
C ASN A 389 0.78 -8.24 -12.07
N SER A 390 1.58 -7.94 -11.04
CA SER A 390 1.20 -7.39 -9.74
C SER A 390 1.32 -5.86 -9.58
N ALA A 391 1.96 -5.15 -10.52
CA ALA A 391 2.35 -3.75 -10.38
C ALA A 391 1.22 -2.75 -10.69
N ILE A 392 0.19 -3.15 -11.46
CA ILE A 392 -0.95 -2.31 -11.81
C ILE A 392 -2.25 -3.07 -11.48
N LEU A 393 -2.68 -2.98 -10.22
CA LEU A 393 -4.09 -3.22 -9.90
C LEU A 393 -4.92 -2.14 -10.60
N SER A 394 -5.92 -2.54 -11.39
CA SER A 394 -6.85 -1.61 -12.05
C SER A 394 -7.30 -0.53 -11.07
N GLN A 395 -7.12 0.73 -11.47
CA GLN A 395 -7.43 1.86 -10.62
C GLN A 395 -8.94 1.96 -10.42
N LYS A 396 -9.33 2.11 -9.15
CA LYS A 396 -10.71 2.34 -8.73
C LYS A 396 -10.76 3.63 -7.91
N PRO A 397 -10.69 4.80 -8.56
CA PRO A 397 -10.82 6.07 -7.87
C PRO A 397 -12.27 6.26 -7.41
N ILE A 398 -12.42 6.74 -6.18
CA ILE A 398 -13.69 7.10 -5.55
C ILE A 398 -13.58 8.56 -5.18
N SER A 399 -14.40 9.38 -5.82
CA SER A 399 -14.33 10.84 -5.75
C SER A 399 -15.68 11.49 -5.46
N THR A 400 -16.78 10.85 -5.85
CA THR A 400 -18.12 11.39 -5.68
C THR A 400 -18.86 10.70 -4.54
N TYR A 401 -19.79 11.42 -3.91
CA TYR A 401 -20.66 10.85 -2.87
C TYR A 401 -21.34 9.56 -3.34
N LYS A 402 -21.85 9.53 -4.58
CA LYS A 402 -22.46 8.34 -5.17
C LYS A 402 -21.49 7.15 -5.24
N GLU A 403 -20.23 7.37 -5.58
CA GLU A 403 -19.20 6.33 -5.63
C GLU A 403 -18.85 5.77 -4.24
N TYR A 404 -18.82 6.61 -3.20
CA TYR A 404 -18.65 6.13 -1.81
C TYR A 404 -19.81 5.23 -1.38
N TRP A 405 -21.05 5.64 -1.65
CA TRP A 405 -22.23 4.82 -1.30
C TRP A 405 -22.35 3.55 -2.14
N ALA A 406 -21.82 3.54 -3.35
CA ALA A 406 -21.73 2.33 -4.17
C ALA A 406 -20.81 1.26 -3.54
N GLN A 407 -19.83 1.65 -2.73
CA GLN A 407 -19.04 0.69 -1.93
C GLN A 407 -19.81 0.16 -0.71
N GLY A 408 -20.82 0.89 -0.26
CA GLY A 408 -21.71 0.54 0.84
C GLY A 408 -21.87 1.67 1.87
N PRO A 409 -22.88 1.58 2.75
CA PRO A 409 -23.17 2.62 3.74
C PRO A 409 -22.00 2.94 4.68
N PHE A 410 -21.13 1.96 4.96
CA PHE A 410 -19.94 2.17 5.77
C PHE A 410 -18.98 3.21 5.15
N TYR A 411 -18.79 3.15 3.84
CA TYR A 411 -17.91 4.09 3.13
C TYR A 411 -18.52 5.50 3.11
N GLY A 412 -19.81 5.62 2.85
CA GLY A 412 -20.50 6.92 2.85
C GLY A 412 -20.59 7.58 4.23
N ILE A 413 -20.91 6.80 5.29
CA ILE A 413 -21.16 7.35 6.63
C ILE A 413 -19.86 7.59 7.40
N PHE A 414 -18.85 6.72 7.24
CA PHE A 414 -17.64 6.77 8.07
C PHE A 414 -16.38 7.14 7.30
N VAL A 415 -16.10 6.46 6.18
CA VAL A 415 -14.83 6.61 5.46
C VAL A 415 -14.75 7.97 4.78
N GLN A 416 -15.80 8.37 4.06
CA GLN A 416 -15.85 9.63 3.31
C GLN A 416 -15.60 10.86 4.20
N PRO A 417 -16.36 11.11 5.29
CA PRO A 417 -16.16 12.34 6.08
C PRO A 417 -14.77 12.38 6.74
N ILE A 418 -14.27 11.23 7.22
CA ILE A 418 -12.94 11.16 7.83
C ILE A 418 -11.84 11.42 6.79
N TYR A 419 -11.97 10.84 5.59
CA TYR A 419 -11.03 11.11 4.49
C TYR A 419 -11.03 12.59 4.08
N LEU A 420 -12.20 13.18 3.82
CA LEU A 420 -12.31 14.58 3.39
C LEU A 420 -11.75 15.56 4.44
N PHE A 421 -12.02 15.28 5.71
CA PHE A 421 -11.48 16.08 6.81
C PHE A 421 -9.95 15.96 6.90
N MET A 422 -9.42 14.74 6.78
CA MET A 422 -7.98 14.50 6.77
C MET A 422 -7.29 15.14 5.55
N ASP A 423 -7.87 15.01 4.36
CA ASP A 423 -7.37 15.65 3.12
C ASP A 423 -7.33 17.18 3.26
N SER A 424 -8.35 17.77 3.88
CA SER A 424 -8.40 19.22 4.14
C SER A 424 -7.24 19.68 5.04
N ILE A 425 -6.91 18.91 6.08
CA ILE A 425 -5.76 19.21 6.95
C ILE A 425 -4.45 19.05 6.18
N ILE A 426 -4.29 17.97 5.43
CA ILE A 426 -3.07 17.67 4.66
C ILE A 426 -2.81 18.77 3.62
N LYS A 427 -3.83 19.19 2.87
CA LYS A 427 -3.72 20.27 1.88
C LYS A 427 -3.41 21.61 2.53
N GLY A 428 -4.01 21.90 3.70
CA GLY A 428 -3.78 23.16 4.42
C GLY A 428 -2.36 23.31 5.00
N LEU A 429 -1.72 22.22 5.40
CA LEU A 429 -0.38 22.21 6.02
C LEU A 429 0.76 21.98 5.01
N GLY A 430 0.43 21.80 3.73
CA GLY A 430 1.37 21.31 2.72
C GLY A 430 1.60 19.80 2.85
N THR A 431 1.98 19.15 1.77
CA THR A 431 1.91 17.68 1.69
C THR A 431 3.25 17.02 1.98
N THR A 432 3.62 17.08 3.26
CA THR A 432 4.83 16.48 3.80
C THR A 432 4.48 15.24 4.63
N GLY A 433 5.47 14.40 4.94
CA GLY A 433 5.25 13.29 5.88
C GLY A 433 4.71 13.78 7.23
N TRP A 434 5.15 14.94 7.70
CA TRP A 434 4.70 15.54 8.96
C TRP A 434 3.26 16.00 8.95
N SER A 435 2.78 16.61 7.87
CA SER A 435 1.38 17.04 7.79
C SER A 435 0.42 15.86 7.81
N ILE A 436 0.80 14.76 7.18
CA ILE A 436 0.02 13.50 7.20
C ILE A 436 0.01 12.90 8.61
N ILE A 437 1.16 12.85 9.28
CA ILE A 437 1.24 12.38 10.68
C ILE A 437 0.36 13.25 11.59
N LEU A 438 0.42 14.58 11.42
CA LEU A 438 -0.38 15.51 12.22
C LEU A 438 -1.87 15.37 11.92
N ALA A 439 -2.27 15.24 10.64
CA ALA A 439 -3.65 14.98 10.25
C ALA A 439 -4.18 13.68 10.87
N LEU A 440 -3.38 12.60 10.85
CA LEU A 440 -3.71 11.35 11.52
C LEU A 440 -3.89 11.56 13.04
N ILE A 441 -2.94 12.24 13.71
CA ILE A 441 -3.04 12.52 15.15
C ILE A 441 -4.32 13.28 15.50
N VAL A 442 -4.63 14.35 14.76
CA VAL A 442 -5.82 15.18 15.00
C VAL A 442 -7.10 14.36 14.85
N VAL A 443 -7.21 13.59 13.76
CA VAL A 443 -8.36 12.69 13.53
C VAL A 443 -8.51 11.69 14.69
N ILE A 444 -7.39 11.09 15.13
CA ILE A 444 -7.40 10.12 16.23
C ILE A 444 -7.88 10.74 17.54
N ILE A 445 -7.37 11.92 17.88
CA ILE A 445 -7.75 12.63 19.10
C ILE A 445 -9.26 12.91 19.09
N ILE A 446 -9.78 13.48 18.00
CA ILE A 446 -11.21 13.82 17.88
C ILE A 446 -12.06 12.56 18.02
N VAL A 447 -11.73 11.51 17.27
CA VAL A 447 -12.48 10.26 17.32
C VAL A 447 -12.42 9.63 18.72
N ARG A 448 -11.24 9.61 19.36
CA ARG A 448 -11.08 9.08 20.72
C ARG A 448 -11.85 9.90 21.75
N LEU A 449 -11.92 11.22 21.62
CA LEU A 449 -12.71 12.09 22.50
C LEU A 449 -14.21 11.81 22.37
N VAL A 450 -14.72 11.62 21.15
CA VAL A 450 -16.11 11.22 20.90
C VAL A 450 -16.39 9.85 21.54
N VAL A 451 -15.51 8.86 21.31
CA VAL A 451 -15.64 7.52 21.90
C VAL A 451 -15.56 7.57 23.42
N PHE A 452 -14.69 8.40 23.98
CA PHE A 452 -14.57 8.61 25.42
C PHE A 452 -15.86 9.18 26.00
N GLY A 453 -16.48 10.17 25.34
CA GLY A 453 -17.77 10.72 25.72
C GLY A 453 -18.89 9.68 25.71
N VAL A 454 -18.99 8.88 24.64
CA VAL A 454 -19.98 7.81 24.51
C VAL A 454 -19.75 6.69 25.54
N SER A 455 -18.48 6.34 25.79
CA SER A 455 -18.09 5.23 26.66
C SER A 455 -17.88 5.64 28.12
N PHE A 456 -18.07 6.92 28.47
CA PHE A 456 -17.75 7.48 29.78
C PHE A 456 -18.27 6.61 30.93
N LYS A 457 -19.56 6.26 30.91
CA LYS A 457 -20.16 5.42 31.96
C LYS A 457 -19.54 4.02 32.06
N SER A 458 -19.22 3.41 30.92
CA SER A 458 -18.62 2.08 30.88
C SER A 458 -17.21 2.11 31.47
N LEU A 459 -16.44 3.15 31.14
CA LEU A 459 -15.06 3.33 31.61
C LEU A 459 -14.97 3.44 33.14
N PHE A 460 -15.92 4.14 33.76
CA PHE A 460 -15.96 4.31 35.21
C PHE A 460 -16.59 3.13 35.96
N SER A 461 -17.21 2.17 35.27
CA SER A 461 -17.82 0.97 35.87
C SER A 461 -16.81 -0.17 36.15
N GLN A 462 -15.51 0.05 35.90
CA GLN A 462 -14.47 -0.96 36.06
C GLN A 462 -14.31 -1.46 37.51
N ALA A 463 -14.48 -0.60 38.51
CA ALA A 463 -14.36 -1.01 39.92
C ALA A 463 -15.46 -2.00 40.33
N LYS A 464 -16.70 -1.76 39.89
CA LYS A 464 -17.83 -2.69 40.08
C LYS A 464 -17.61 -4.00 39.32
N MET A 465 -16.99 -3.91 38.14
CA MET A 465 -16.68 -5.08 37.34
C MET A 465 -15.61 -5.96 38.02
N GLU A 466 -14.64 -5.36 38.68
CA GLU A 466 -13.64 -6.10 39.46
C GLU A 466 -14.29 -6.89 40.61
N GLU A 467 -15.21 -6.26 41.36
CA GLU A 467 -15.98 -6.93 42.41
C GLU A 467 -16.89 -8.03 41.85
N PHE A 468 -17.57 -7.77 40.72
CA PHE A 468 -18.36 -8.76 40.01
C PHE A 468 -17.53 -9.97 39.59
N ASN A 469 -16.35 -9.74 39.01
CA ASN A 469 -15.44 -10.81 38.60
C ASN A 469 -14.99 -11.66 39.80
N GLN A 470 -14.81 -11.05 40.98
CA GLN A 470 -14.52 -11.80 42.21
C GLN A 470 -15.71 -12.67 42.63
N LYS A 471 -16.93 -12.13 42.67
CA LYS A 471 -18.16 -12.89 42.98
C LYS A 471 -18.37 -14.03 41.98
N LYS A 472 -18.15 -13.78 40.69
CA LYS A 472 -18.17 -14.78 39.63
C LYS A 472 -17.12 -15.88 39.86
N ALA A 473 -15.90 -15.52 40.26
CA ALA A 473 -14.86 -16.50 40.56
C ALA A 473 -15.24 -17.43 41.74
N LYS A 474 -16.00 -16.94 42.73
CA LYS A 474 -16.54 -17.78 43.82
C LYS A 474 -17.54 -18.82 43.31
N ILE A 475 -18.44 -18.43 42.40
CA ILE A 475 -19.37 -19.36 41.75
C ILE A 475 -18.56 -20.36 40.91
N GLU A 476 -17.57 -19.90 40.14
CA GLU A 476 -16.73 -20.80 39.34
C GLU A 476 -15.94 -21.80 40.19
N SER A 477 -15.48 -21.44 41.39
CA SER A 477 -14.83 -22.36 42.32
C SER A 477 -15.80 -23.39 42.90
N LYS A 478 -17.04 -23.00 43.25
CA LYS A 478 -18.09 -23.89 43.79
C LYS A 478 -18.39 -25.05 42.83
N TYR A 479 -18.34 -24.80 41.52
CA TYR A 479 -18.63 -25.79 40.49
C TYR A 479 -17.38 -26.43 39.85
N ALA A 480 -16.17 -26.17 40.37
CA ALA A 480 -14.93 -26.60 39.73
C ALA A 480 -14.73 -28.12 39.71
N ALA A 481 -15.29 -28.85 40.69
CA ALA A 481 -15.21 -30.31 40.82
C ALA A 481 -16.18 -31.06 39.89
N TYR A 482 -17.24 -30.40 39.40
CA TYR A 482 -18.31 -31.02 38.60
C TYR A 482 -18.10 -30.85 37.09
N LYS A 483 -16.85 -30.74 36.62
CA LYS A 483 -16.52 -30.58 35.20
C LYS A 483 -16.81 -31.88 34.45
N GLY A 484 -17.96 -31.94 33.78
CA GLY A 484 -18.41 -33.12 33.01
C GLY A 484 -19.90 -33.38 33.18
N ASP A 485 -20.48 -32.92 34.30
CA ASP A 485 -21.92 -33.00 34.55
C ASP A 485 -22.64 -31.83 33.86
N ARG A 486 -23.44 -32.17 32.84
CA ARG A 486 -24.22 -31.20 32.05
C ARG A 486 -25.22 -30.41 32.89
N GLN A 487 -25.86 -31.04 33.88
CA GLN A 487 -26.84 -30.38 34.76
C GLN A 487 -26.14 -29.39 35.69
N MET A 488 -25.00 -29.77 36.25
CA MET A 488 -24.23 -28.88 37.14
C MET A 488 -23.63 -27.69 36.38
N MET A 489 -23.25 -27.87 35.11
CA MET A 489 -22.81 -26.77 34.26
C MET A 489 -23.95 -25.82 33.87
N GLN A 490 -25.17 -26.33 33.66
CA GLN A 490 -26.36 -25.49 33.46
C GLN A 490 -26.70 -24.68 34.73
N ARG A 491 -26.65 -25.32 35.91
CA ARG A 491 -26.84 -24.62 37.20
C ARG A 491 -25.82 -23.52 37.42
N LYS A 492 -24.55 -23.77 37.10
CA LYS A 492 -23.49 -22.76 37.12
C LYS A 492 -23.82 -21.56 36.21
N GLN A 493 -24.29 -21.81 34.99
CA GLN A 493 -24.67 -20.73 34.07
C GLN A 493 -25.89 -19.93 34.55
N ALA A 494 -26.88 -20.60 35.16
CA ALA A 494 -28.03 -19.94 35.78
C ALA A 494 -27.61 -19.03 36.94
N GLU A 495 -26.77 -19.50 37.86
CA GLU A 495 -26.28 -18.72 39.02
C GLU A 495 -25.45 -17.50 38.57
N ILE A 496 -24.62 -17.66 37.53
CA ILE A 496 -23.90 -16.54 36.91
C ILE A 496 -24.87 -15.53 36.26
N SER A 497 -25.92 -16.00 35.59
CA SER A 497 -26.94 -15.14 34.96
C SER A 497 -27.73 -14.34 36.01
N GLU A 498 -28.09 -14.97 37.13
CA GLU A 498 -28.73 -14.31 38.25
C GLU A 498 -27.81 -13.25 38.89
N LEU A 499 -26.51 -13.54 39.02
CA LEU A 499 -25.52 -12.57 39.50
C LEU A 499 -25.47 -11.31 38.60
N TYR A 500 -25.52 -11.46 37.27
CA TYR A 500 -25.59 -10.32 36.34
C TYR A 500 -26.84 -9.46 36.58
N LYS A 501 -28.00 -10.10 36.79
CA LYS A 501 -29.27 -9.39 37.08
C LYS A 501 -29.22 -8.67 38.42
N LYS A 502 -28.68 -9.32 39.45
CA LYS A 502 -28.58 -8.77 40.82
C LYS A 502 -27.66 -7.56 40.90
N GLU A 503 -26.50 -7.63 40.25
CA GLU A 503 -25.52 -6.54 40.24
C GLU A 503 -25.86 -5.45 39.21
N LYS A 504 -26.93 -5.63 38.41
CA LYS A 504 -27.35 -4.75 37.31
C LYS A 504 -26.22 -4.45 36.32
N ILE A 505 -25.38 -5.45 36.08
CA ILE A 505 -24.25 -5.35 35.15
C ILE A 505 -24.65 -5.99 33.83
N SER A 506 -24.53 -5.25 32.73
CA SER A 506 -24.72 -5.82 31.40
C SER A 506 -23.52 -6.70 31.02
N PRO A 507 -23.73 -7.94 30.54
CA PRO A 507 -22.66 -8.78 29.98
C PRO A 507 -21.88 -8.10 28.84
N TRP A 508 -22.55 -7.20 28.11
CA TRP A 508 -21.98 -6.48 26.95
C TRP A 508 -21.17 -5.24 27.33
N SER A 509 -21.22 -4.80 28.60
CA SER A 509 -20.54 -3.57 29.04
C SER A 509 -19.03 -3.58 28.83
N GLN A 510 -18.38 -4.75 28.97
CA GLN A 510 -16.93 -4.91 28.82
C GLN A 510 -16.47 -4.87 27.37
N ILE A 511 -17.32 -5.31 26.45
CA ILE A 511 -17.01 -5.41 25.02
C ILE A 511 -17.47 -4.19 24.23
N TRP A 512 -18.38 -3.39 24.78
CA TRP A 512 -18.88 -2.16 24.15
C TRP A 512 -17.80 -1.22 23.63
N PRO A 513 -16.74 -0.89 24.40
CA PRO A 513 -15.69 0.00 23.91
C PRO A 513 -14.92 -0.60 22.73
N GLN A 514 -14.73 -1.92 22.72
CA GLN A 514 -14.05 -2.64 21.65
C GLN A 514 -14.88 -2.66 20.36
N PHE A 515 -16.20 -2.82 20.48
CA PHE A 515 -17.11 -2.77 19.33
C PHE A 515 -17.16 -1.41 18.65
N ILE A 516 -17.02 -0.32 19.41
CA ILE A 516 -16.92 1.03 18.83
C ILE A 516 -15.54 1.24 18.19
N ALA A 517 -14.47 0.72 18.81
CA ALA A 517 -13.11 0.89 18.32
C ALA A 517 -12.82 0.15 17.00
N LEU A 518 -13.48 -0.99 16.75
CA LEU A 518 -13.26 -1.80 15.55
C LEU A 518 -13.61 -1.06 14.23
N PRO A 519 -14.83 -0.50 14.06
CA PRO A 519 -15.17 0.31 12.88
C PRO A 519 -14.20 1.47 12.65
N ILE A 520 -13.82 2.18 13.71
CA ILE A 520 -12.88 3.30 13.63
C ILE A 520 -11.52 2.86 13.11
N LEU A 521 -10.99 1.76 13.65
CA LEU A 521 -9.73 1.18 13.20
C LEU A 521 -9.79 0.85 11.71
N ILE A 522 -10.91 0.32 11.23
CA ILE A 522 -11.08 -0.03 9.83
C ILE A 522 -11.23 1.20 8.93
N VAL A 523 -11.91 2.25 9.41
CA VAL A 523 -11.94 3.52 8.68
C VAL A 523 -10.53 4.06 8.50
N VAL A 524 -9.76 4.16 9.58
CA VAL A 524 -8.38 4.67 9.50
C VAL A 524 -7.50 3.75 8.65
N PHE A 525 -7.63 2.43 8.79
CA PHE A 525 -6.96 1.45 7.93
C PHE A 525 -7.30 1.70 6.46
N ARG A 526 -8.58 1.91 6.11
CA ARG A 526 -8.98 2.18 4.73
C ARG A 526 -8.42 3.50 4.25
N VAL A 527 -8.60 4.58 5.01
CA VAL A 527 -8.08 5.91 4.65
C VAL A 527 -6.57 5.88 4.41
N ILE A 528 -5.78 5.25 5.29
CA ILE A 528 -4.32 5.12 5.14
C ILE A 528 -3.93 4.33 3.88
N ASN A 529 -4.62 3.22 3.59
CA ASN A 529 -4.27 2.35 2.47
C ASN A 529 -4.87 2.79 1.12
N THR A 530 -5.80 3.74 1.11
CA THR A 530 -6.50 4.19 -0.11
C THR A 530 -6.31 5.68 -0.39
N SER A 531 -5.80 6.48 0.53
CA SER A 531 -5.42 7.88 0.27
C SER A 531 -4.15 7.94 -0.60
N PRO A 532 -4.22 8.53 -1.79
CA PRO A 532 -3.06 8.78 -2.65
C PRO A 532 -1.97 9.59 -1.93
N GLU A 533 -2.37 10.58 -1.14
CA GLU A 533 -1.48 11.43 -0.36
C GLU A 533 -0.61 10.59 0.58
N ILE A 534 -1.23 9.65 1.30
CA ILE A 534 -0.55 8.75 2.25
C ILE A 534 0.27 7.69 1.52
N LYS A 535 -0.22 7.18 0.38
CA LYS A 535 0.48 6.17 -0.41
C LYS A 535 1.87 6.62 -0.85
N GLN A 536 2.01 7.87 -1.26
CA GLN A 536 3.29 8.43 -1.68
C GLN A 536 4.11 9.05 -0.53
N ALA A 537 3.53 9.20 0.65
CA ALA A 537 4.16 9.95 1.73
C ALA A 537 5.33 9.21 2.34
N THR A 538 6.44 9.91 2.44
CA THR A 538 7.65 9.48 3.13
C THR A 538 7.92 10.38 4.34
N TRP A 539 8.37 9.77 5.43
CA TRP A 539 8.83 10.46 6.64
C TRP A 539 10.20 9.92 7.00
N TYR A 540 11.26 10.71 6.78
CA TYR A 540 12.66 10.26 6.90
C TYR A 540 12.90 8.91 6.19
N SER A 541 12.55 8.84 4.90
CA SER A 541 12.65 7.61 4.08
C SER A 541 11.73 6.45 4.46
N ILE A 542 10.90 6.58 5.50
CA ILE A 542 9.86 5.61 5.85
C ILE A 542 8.61 5.94 5.05
N GLN A 543 8.20 5.05 4.15
CA GLN A 543 6.94 5.17 3.42
C GLN A 543 5.78 4.78 4.33
N LEU A 544 4.81 5.68 4.53
CA LEU A 544 3.72 5.49 5.48
C LEU A 544 2.74 4.38 5.07
N SER A 545 2.57 4.12 3.77
CA SER A 545 1.74 3.00 3.29
C SER A 545 2.45 1.65 3.28
N ALA A 546 3.77 1.61 3.42
CA ALA A 546 4.52 0.37 3.33
C ALA A 546 4.40 -0.48 4.60
N ASN A 547 4.40 -1.80 4.43
CA ASN A 547 4.43 -2.76 5.52
C ASN A 547 5.83 -2.76 6.18
N SER A 548 5.93 -2.26 7.41
CA SER A 548 7.20 -2.08 8.10
C SER A 548 7.96 -3.40 8.29
N LEU A 549 7.26 -4.48 8.62
CA LEU A 549 7.88 -5.78 8.88
C LEU A 549 8.49 -6.37 7.61
N ASN A 550 7.78 -6.28 6.48
CA ASN A 550 8.30 -6.71 5.19
C ASN A 550 9.53 -5.88 4.77
N ARG A 551 9.53 -4.56 5.01
CA ARG A 551 10.68 -3.68 4.70
C ARG A 551 11.93 -4.08 5.49
N VAL A 552 11.80 -4.40 6.78
CA VAL A 552 12.94 -4.84 7.59
C VAL A 552 13.45 -6.22 7.14
N PHE A 553 12.57 -7.23 7.05
CA PHE A 553 13.01 -8.61 6.85
C PHE A 553 13.28 -8.97 5.38
N SER A 554 12.57 -8.38 4.42
CA SER A 554 12.75 -8.67 2.99
C SER A 554 13.75 -7.71 2.34
N ASN A 555 13.74 -6.44 2.71
CA ASN A 555 14.51 -5.40 2.03
C ASN A 555 15.76 -4.99 2.81
N LYS A 556 15.91 -5.47 4.05
CA LYS A 556 16.98 -5.08 4.97
C LYS A 556 16.97 -3.57 5.27
N GLU A 557 15.80 -2.93 5.17
CA GLU A 557 15.59 -1.52 5.47
C GLU A 557 15.38 -1.35 6.99
N PHE A 558 16.47 -1.39 7.76
CA PHE A 558 16.43 -1.31 9.24
C PHE A 558 15.88 0.01 9.80
N ILE A 559 15.69 1.03 8.95
CA ILE A 559 15.05 2.30 9.33
C ILE A 559 13.60 2.12 9.81
N TYR A 560 12.92 1.03 9.43
CA TYR A 560 11.58 0.69 9.92
C TYR A 560 11.59 -0.03 11.29
N LEU A 561 12.76 -0.43 11.82
CA LEU A 561 12.83 -1.15 13.09
C LEU A 561 12.38 -0.31 14.30
N PRO A 562 12.80 0.96 14.47
CA PRO A 562 12.39 1.78 15.61
C PRO A 562 10.86 1.96 15.69
N ILE A 563 10.18 2.20 14.56
CA ILE A 563 8.72 2.38 14.57
C ILE A 563 7.98 1.11 14.97
N ILE A 564 8.46 -0.08 14.57
CA ILE A 564 7.91 -1.36 15.00
C ILE A 564 8.07 -1.51 16.52
N LEU A 565 9.28 -1.29 17.05
CA LEU A 565 9.58 -1.43 18.48
C LEU A 565 8.75 -0.46 19.33
N ILE A 566 8.67 0.81 18.92
CA ILE A 566 7.89 1.83 19.63
C ILE A 566 6.39 1.46 19.59
N SER A 567 5.86 1.05 18.43
CA SER A 567 4.46 0.64 18.31
C SER A 567 4.11 -0.54 19.21
N VAL A 568 4.92 -1.60 19.17
CA VAL A 568 4.74 -2.80 19.99
C VAL A 568 4.88 -2.47 21.48
N GLY A 569 5.91 -1.69 21.85
CA GLY A 569 6.16 -1.28 23.23
C GLY A 569 5.05 -0.41 23.81
N MET A 570 4.61 0.61 23.07
CA MET A 570 3.49 1.47 23.44
C MET A 570 2.19 0.69 23.56
N GLN A 571 1.93 -0.22 22.62
CA GLN A 571 0.73 -1.04 22.65
C GLN A 571 0.73 -1.99 23.85
N ALA A 572 1.86 -2.62 24.17
CA ALA A 572 2.01 -3.43 25.36
C ALA A 572 1.77 -2.59 26.62
N LEU A 573 2.45 -1.44 26.73
CA LEU A 573 2.29 -0.53 27.86
C LEU A 573 0.83 -0.13 28.06
N SER A 574 0.11 0.24 27.00
CA SER A 574 -1.30 0.64 27.08
C SER A 574 -2.21 -0.48 27.61
N GLN A 575 -2.00 -1.73 27.20
CA GLN A 575 -2.84 -2.86 27.63
C GLN A 575 -2.52 -3.32 29.05
N TYR A 576 -1.25 -3.20 29.48
CA TYR A 576 -0.83 -3.55 30.84
C TYR A 576 -1.04 -2.39 31.83
N MET A 577 -1.26 -1.16 31.37
CA MET A 577 -1.46 0.03 32.21
C MET A 577 -2.53 -0.15 33.30
N PRO A 578 -3.74 -0.70 33.03
CA PRO A 578 -4.73 -0.94 34.09
C PRO A 578 -4.25 -1.90 35.18
N LYS A 579 -3.44 -2.91 34.82
CA LYS A 579 -2.87 -3.88 35.76
C LYS A 579 -1.76 -3.24 36.61
N ILE A 580 -0.93 -2.40 36.00
CA ILE A 580 0.15 -1.67 36.67
C ILE A 580 -0.45 -0.71 37.72
N LEU A 581 -1.43 0.12 37.33
CA LEU A 581 -2.06 1.09 38.22
C LEU A 581 -2.81 0.45 39.41
N ASN A 582 -3.38 -0.75 39.20
CA ASN A 582 -4.16 -1.46 40.22
C ASN A 582 -3.34 -2.51 41.01
N TRP A 583 -2.02 -2.58 40.82
CA TRP A 583 -1.18 -3.62 41.39
C TRP A 583 -1.20 -3.66 42.94
N LYS A 584 -1.21 -2.50 43.61
CA LYS A 584 -1.26 -2.40 45.09
C LYS A 584 -2.56 -2.96 45.68
N LYS A 585 -3.71 -2.77 45.02
CA LYS A 585 -5.03 -3.26 45.47
C LYS A 585 -5.14 -4.79 45.39
N LYS A 586 -4.39 -5.41 44.47
CA LYS A 586 -4.39 -6.87 44.29
C LYS A 586 -3.62 -7.61 45.40
N LYS A 587 -2.61 -6.96 46.00
CA LYS A 587 -1.79 -7.52 47.07
C LYS A 587 -2.55 -7.66 48.41
N SER A 588 -3.62 -6.89 48.61
CA SER A 588 -4.42 -6.86 49.84
C SER A 588 -5.63 -7.81 49.86
N LEU A 589 -5.92 -8.53 48.77
CA LEU A 589 -7.07 -9.44 48.70
C LEU A 589 -6.67 -10.84 49.21
N ARG A 590 -7.28 -11.29 50.32
CA ARG A 590 -7.23 -12.69 50.77
C ARG A 590 -8.18 -13.50 49.90
N VAL A 591 -7.64 -14.34 49.02
CA VAL A 591 -8.43 -15.13 48.06
C VAL A 591 -8.07 -16.61 48.17
N ASP A 592 -9.10 -17.46 48.19
CA ASP A 592 -9.01 -18.92 48.25
C ASP A 592 -8.25 -19.52 47.03
N ALA A 593 -7.64 -20.70 47.18
CA ALA A 593 -6.77 -21.33 46.18
C ALA A 593 -7.52 -21.62 44.86
N TYR A 594 -8.78 -22.09 44.94
CA TYR A 594 -9.64 -22.33 43.79
C TYR A 594 -10.09 -21.03 43.09
N GLN A 595 -10.31 -19.96 43.86
CA GLN A 595 -10.63 -18.63 43.31
C GLN A 595 -9.43 -18.01 42.59
N LYS A 596 -8.21 -18.20 43.14
CA LYS A 596 -6.96 -17.82 42.46
C LYS A 596 -6.78 -18.55 41.13
N ALA A 597 -7.12 -19.85 41.07
CA ALA A 597 -7.05 -20.62 39.83
C ALA A 597 -8.04 -20.10 38.76
N ALA A 598 -9.29 -19.78 39.13
CA ALA A 598 -10.28 -19.21 38.24
C ALA A 598 -9.84 -17.84 37.69
N MET A 599 -9.35 -16.94 38.57
CA MET A 599 -8.81 -15.65 38.15
C MET A 599 -7.52 -15.78 37.31
N LYS A 600 -6.68 -16.79 37.57
CA LYS A 600 -5.48 -17.08 36.76
C LYS A 600 -5.89 -17.50 35.34
N LYS A 601 -6.93 -18.31 35.18
CA LYS A 601 -7.49 -18.68 33.86
C LYS A 601 -7.99 -17.45 33.10
N GLN A 602 -8.76 -16.58 33.74
CA GLN A 602 -9.26 -15.34 33.13
C GLN A 602 -8.11 -14.40 32.74
N ASN A 603 -7.12 -14.21 33.62
CA ASN A 603 -5.93 -13.40 33.34
C ASN A 603 -5.09 -13.97 32.20
N ARG A 604 -4.95 -15.31 32.11
CA ARG A 604 -4.23 -15.97 31.01
C ARG A 604 -4.93 -15.71 29.67
N MET A 605 -6.25 -15.87 29.62
CA MET A 605 -7.03 -15.58 28.41
C MET A 605 -6.86 -14.12 27.97
N SER A 606 -7.00 -13.17 28.90
CA SER A 606 -6.77 -11.74 28.62
C SER A 606 -5.34 -11.48 28.13
N ASN A 607 -4.32 -12.08 28.76
CA ASN A 607 -2.92 -11.91 28.34
C ASN A 607 -2.65 -12.47 26.93
N ILE A 608 -3.27 -13.61 26.56
CA ILE A 608 -3.15 -14.18 25.21
C ILE A 608 -3.76 -13.24 24.17
N ILE A 609 -5.00 -12.78 24.40
CA ILE A 609 -5.67 -11.84 23.49
C ILE A 609 -4.84 -10.55 23.36
N SER A 610 -4.34 -10.05 24.49
CA SER A 610 -3.44 -8.89 24.53
C SER A 610 -2.19 -9.10 23.68
N LEU A 611 -1.50 -10.24 23.85
CA LEU A 611 -0.30 -10.59 23.11
C LEU A 611 -0.57 -10.67 21.60
N VAL A 612 -1.69 -11.30 21.20
CA VAL A 612 -2.11 -11.37 19.80
C VAL A 612 -2.27 -9.97 19.22
N PHE A 613 -2.96 -9.05 19.91
CA PHE A 613 -3.13 -7.67 19.45
C PHE A 613 -1.80 -6.89 19.39
N ILE A 614 -0.88 -7.12 20.32
CA ILE A 614 0.44 -6.49 20.33
C ILE A 614 1.27 -6.95 19.12
N ILE A 615 1.31 -8.26 18.86
CA ILE A 615 2.02 -8.84 17.72
C ILE A 615 1.37 -8.43 16.40
N PHE A 616 0.03 -8.40 16.35
CA PHE A 616 -0.72 -7.98 15.18
C PHE A 616 -0.37 -6.55 14.74
N GLY A 617 -0.10 -5.65 15.70
CA GLY A 617 0.38 -4.30 15.44
C GLY A 617 1.69 -4.23 14.65
N ALA A 618 2.56 -5.24 14.76
CA ALA A 618 3.83 -5.29 14.03
C ALA A 618 3.65 -5.56 12.53
N PHE A 619 2.55 -6.20 12.12
CA PHE A 619 2.25 -6.53 10.72
C PHE A 619 1.62 -5.38 9.93
N PHE A 620 1.37 -4.23 10.56
CA PHE A 620 0.74 -3.09 9.90
C PHE A 620 1.70 -2.24 9.08
N SER A 621 1.12 -1.38 8.23
CA SER A 621 1.87 -0.33 7.56
C SER A 621 2.38 0.72 8.55
N ALA A 622 3.46 1.42 8.21
CA ALA A 622 4.07 2.42 9.08
C ALA A 622 3.07 3.51 9.53
N GLY A 623 2.22 4.01 8.63
CA GLY A 623 1.18 4.99 8.96
C GLY A 623 0.13 4.45 9.92
N LEU A 624 -0.23 3.17 9.80
CA LEU A 624 -1.13 2.54 10.76
C LEU A 624 -0.44 2.28 12.10
N GLN A 625 0.87 2.00 12.13
CA GLN A 625 1.63 1.93 13.38
C GLN A 625 1.65 3.27 14.13
N ILE A 626 1.72 4.40 13.41
CA ILE A 626 1.58 5.74 14.01
C ILE A 626 0.21 5.89 14.67
N TYR A 627 -0.86 5.46 13.99
CA TYR A 627 -2.20 5.43 14.60
C TYR A 627 -2.22 4.60 15.90
N TRP A 628 -1.57 3.44 15.91
CA TRP A 628 -1.48 2.59 17.09
C TRP A 628 -0.70 3.24 18.23
N ILE A 629 0.42 3.90 17.94
CA ILE A 629 1.22 4.62 18.93
C ILE A 629 0.41 5.73 19.60
N VAL A 630 -0.22 6.58 18.80
CA VAL A 630 -1.03 7.72 19.29
C VAL A 630 -2.25 7.21 20.05
N GLY A 631 -2.93 6.19 19.51
CA GLY A 631 -4.06 5.55 20.18
C GLY A 631 -3.67 4.93 21.52
N ALA A 632 -2.54 4.22 21.58
CA ALA A 632 -2.00 3.64 22.80
C ALA A 632 -1.62 4.72 23.83
N PHE A 633 -1.01 5.82 23.39
CA PHE A 633 -0.69 6.97 24.23
C PHE A 633 -1.95 7.57 24.86
N ILE A 634 -2.99 7.84 24.05
CA ILE A 634 -4.27 8.35 24.55
C ILE A 634 -4.91 7.37 25.53
N LEU A 635 -4.87 6.07 25.26
CA LEU A 635 -5.38 5.04 26.17
C LEU A 635 -4.63 5.02 27.51
N ILE A 636 -3.30 5.17 27.48
CA ILE A 636 -2.48 5.30 28.70
C ILE A 636 -2.95 6.52 29.51
N LEU A 637 -3.03 7.69 28.86
CA LEU A 637 -3.52 8.91 29.52
C LEU A 637 -4.93 8.73 30.08
N GLN A 638 -5.81 8.07 29.33
CA GLN A 638 -7.16 7.77 29.77
C GLN A 638 -7.17 6.85 31.00
N HIS A 639 -6.33 5.81 31.05
CA HIS A 639 -6.22 4.94 32.21
C HIS A 639 -5.69 5.66 33.44
N ILE A 640 -4.66 6.51 33.27
CA ILE A 640 -4.13 7.38 34.32
C ILE A 640 -5.22 8.32 34.81
N PHE A 641 -5.88 9.04 33.91
CA PHE A 641 -6.97 9.97 34.23
C PHE A 641 -8.08 9.28 35.01
N VAL A 642 -8.60 8.15 34.53
CA VAL A 642 -9.67 7.41 35.21
C VAL A 642 -9.23 6.98 36.61
N HIS A 643 -8.01 6.44 36.75
CA HIS A 643 -7.48 5.96 38.03
C HIS A 643 -7.38 7.08 39.08
N TYR A 644 -6.85 8.24 38.70
CA TYR A 644 -6.73 9.37 39.63
C TYR A 644 -8.07 10.08 39.86
N PHE A 645 -8.89 10.26 38.82
CA PHE A 645 -10.18 10.93 38.92
C PHE A 645 -11.14 10.18 39.85
N GLN A 646 -11.16 8.84 39.80
CA GLN A 646 -11.96 8.00 40.71
C GLN A 646 -11.61 8.17 42.19
N ARG A 647 -10.39 8.62 42.51
CA ARG A 647 -9.96 8.85 43.90
C ARG A 647 -10.34 10.23 44.43
N THR A 648 -10.73 11.16 43.57
CA THR A 648 -11.10 12.51 43.97
C THR A 648 -12.41 12.54 44.77
N LYS A 649 -12.53 13.49 45.72
CA LYS A 649 -13.77 13.69 46.49
C LYS A 649 -14.95 14.03 45.59
N PHE A 650 -14.71 14.84 44.55
CA PHE A 650 -15.72 15.23 43.56
C PHE A 650 -16.36 14.02 42.86
N PHE A 651 -15.55 13.06 42.41
CA PHE A 651 -16.07 11.86 41.76
C PHE A 651 -16.97 11.04 42.69
N LYS A 652 -16.48 10.73 43.89
CA LYS A 652 -17.20 9.93 44.89
C LYS A 652 -18.53 10.57 45.32
N GLN A 653 -18.55 11.89 45.47
CA GLN A 653 -19.74 12.60 45.98
C GLN A 653 -20.75 12.95 44.88
N LYS A 654 -20.30 13.33 43.67
CA LYS A 654 -21.17 13.95 42.67
C LYS A 654 -21.35 13.14 41.39
N VAL A 655 -20.35 12.34 41.00
CA VAL A 655 -20.33 11.61 39.72
C VAL A 655 -20.75 10.15 39.91
N GLU A 656 -20.17 9.46 40.89
CA GLU A 656 -20.47 8.05 41.19
C GLU A 656 -21.97 7.81 41.47
N PRO A 657 -22.67 8.60 42.31
CA PRO A 657 -24.09 8.39 42.57
C PRO A 657 -24.97 8.55 41.32
N LYS A 658 -24.60 9.47 40.41
CA LYS A 658 -25.33 9.69 39.15
C LYS A 658 -25.10 8.56 38.14
N LEU A 659 -23.93 7.93 38.19
CA LEU A 659 -23.61 6.75 37.36
C LEU A 659 -24.36 5.50 37.85
N THR A 660 -24.55 5.36 39.17
CA THR A 660 -25.25 4.21 39.77
C THR A 660 -26.78 4.36 39.76
N ALA A 661 -27.32 5.57 39.90
CA ALA A 661 -28.76 5.82 39.99
C ALA A 661 -29.52 5.65 38.65
N LYS A 662 -28.88 5.88 37.50
CA LYS A 662 -29.49 5.76 36.16
C LYS A 662 -29.45 4.35 35.55
N ALA A 663 -28.89 3.37 36.27
CA ALA A 663 -28.92 1.95 35.92
C ALA A 663 -30.08 1.20 36.61
N ALA A 664 -30.80 1.87 37.51
CA ALA A 664 -32.14 1.49 37.96
C ALA A 664 -33.18 1.97 36.93
#